data_AF-A0A2E1X082-F1
#
_entry.id   AF-A0A2E1X082-F1
#
_cell.length_a   1.000
_cell.length_b   1.000
_cell.length_c   1.000
_cell.angle_alpha   90.00
_cell.angle_beta   90.00
_cell.angle_gamma   90.00
#
_symmetry.space_group_name_H-M   'P 1'
#
loop_
_entity.id
_entity.type
_entity.pdbx_description
1 polymer ?
#
loop_
_entity_poly.entity_id
_entity_poly.type
_entity_poly.pdbx_seq_one_letter_code
_entity_poly.pdbx_strand_id
1 'polypeptide(L)'
;MKKIIYILICFVYSNEYYVSKSGSLSNLGTYNSPFLSVQQAVDIMEAGDICYIRQGVYHENISIDNKDGNESNPIIFTSYNNERVVFDGTVKIENEWIPYSGNIWKTEIDFDIWQLFVDNEEMVMARWPNANFEDGSIWDKENNWAHGIIDSDENAYVNGTMIDEPHGNISLENIGFDISGSVAILNVGSFETYTREVLTHNGNTFTYEPVDESGWRTKHHDYFLEKKLEFLDSEGEWFYDINSSSIYLWAPGNVNPNSLNIRGKIQSYAFDIVNSDYVEIRNIEFFGTTFKFHNCDYSKVYNCNLVYPSCYKRMLGIVGVEPDMSIFTSSSNCIVSNSAFRYTDGSAIEMYSNNNTIENCYFYHIDYSVADLSSVMTTVRMGGSNNIFRRNTMHKMGASSTLNVGNASIIELNDISDSGYLQSDGALVHCMINQQPNIQVRYNWLHDTIKYGVRFDGEGDGYGGYVHHNVIWNVQGGIMIKGYNHNIYNNTAFDNGDKNDIIIMIEQGGNDGTITLNNIANKIAGHRTGTYESHPVPGNYVNNWNGYETNLDIKDFLVDPENNDFRLLESSSLIDSGIQYGDISVDYYGAYPDLGAYEHDGDNWIPGITWSVEEQFGTEFIFPQDIEILFGDINLDNIINVVDIVAVVNMILSDIYELIADLNDDQIINVLDIVQLVDIILS
;
A
#
# COMPACT_ATOMS: atom_id res chain seq x y z
N MET A 1 -59.76 5.49 31.76
CA MET A 1 -58.62 4.57 31.55
C MET A 1 -57.37 5.41 31.34
N LYS A 2 -56.46 5.45 32.32
CA LYS A 2 -55.15 6.08 32.14
C LYS A 2 -54.26 5.07 31.40
N LYS A 3 -53.79 5.43 30.19
CA LYS A 3 -52.79 4.65 29.46
C LYS A 3 -51.46 4.82 30.19
N ILE A 4 -50.96 3.74 30.78
CA ILE A 4 -49.60 3.66 31.29
C ILE A 4 -48.72 3.31 30.09
N ILE A 5 -47.82 4.21 29.71
CA ILE A 5 -46.77 3.97 28.72
C ILE A 5 -45.61 3.35 29.51
N TYR A 6 -45.31 2.08 29.25
CA TYR A 6 -44.07 1.46 29.70
C TYR A 6 -42.97 1.84 28.72
N ILE A 7 -42.02 2.65 29.16
CA ILE A 7 -40.76 2.87 28.45
C ILE A 7 -39.86 1.71 28.86
N LEU A 8 -39.64 0.77 27.95
CA LEU A 8 -38.65 -0.29 28.11
C LEU A 8 -37.29 0.36 27.78
N ILE A 9 -36.48 0.61 28.79
CA ILE A 9 -35.08 1.02 28.60
C ILE A 9 -34.28 -0.28 28.53
N CYS A 10 -33.95 -0.74 27.32
CA CYS A 10 -32.93 -1.78 27.13
C CYS A 10 -31.56 -1.10 27.18
N PHE A 11 -30.77 -1.44 28.19
CA PHE A 11 -29.32 -1.21 28.14
C PHE A 11 -28.75 -2.34 27.27
N VAL A 12 -28.28 -2.01 26.07
CA VAL A 12 -27.45 -2.93 25.29
C VAL A 12 -26.07 -2.82 25.92
N TYR A 13 -25.63 -3.88 26.60
CA TYR A 13 -24.26 -3.99 27.07
C TYR A 13 -23.45 -4.60 25.93
N SER A 14 -22.34 -3.96 25.57
CA SER A 14 -21.31 -4.55 24.72
C SER A 14 -20.75 -5.78 25.45
N ASN A 15 -20.78 -6.96 24.82
CA ASN A 15 -20.05 -8.10 25.35
C ASN A 15 -18.60 -8.04 24.89
N GLU A 16 -17.70 -8.37 25.79
CA GLU A 16 -16.28 -8.50 25.50
C GLU A 16 -15.93 -9.97 25.40
N TYR A 17 -15.35 -10.36 24.27
CA TYR A 17 -14.79 -11.68 24.05
C TYR A 17 -13.27 -11.61 23.94
N TYR A 18 -12.61 -12.66 24.39
CA TYR A 18 -11.15 -12.75 24.45
C TYR A 18 -10.68 -13.96 23.66
N VAL A 19 -9.68 -13.76 22.80
CA VAL A 19 -9.03 -14.82 22.01
C VAL A 19 -7.56 -14.87 22.40
N SER A 20 -7.02 -16.07 22.62
CA SER A 20 -5.62 -16.29 23.00
C SER A 20 -5.07 -17.59 22.43
N LYS A 21 -3.77 -17.63 22.14
CA LYS A 21 -3.04 -18.86 21.78
C LYS A 21 -3.05 -19.93 22.86
N SER A 22 -3.27 -19.53 24.11
CA SER A 22 -3.46 -20.40 25.28
C SER A 22 -4.94 -20.76 25.54
N GLY A 23 -5.86 -20.27 24.70
CA GLY A 23 -7.28 -20.55 24.81
C GLY A 23 -7.66 -21.97 24.39
N SER A 24 -8.97 -22.25 24.34
CA SER A 24 -9.49 -23.54 23.92
C SER A 24 -10.74 -23.41 23.07
N LEU A 25 -10.96 -24.39 22.18
CA LEU A 25 -12.18 -24.50 21.39
C LEU A 25 -13.45 -24.71 22.24
N SER A 26 -13.29 -25.15 23.50
CA SER A 26 -14.41 -25.36 24.45
C SER A 26 -14.67 -24.17 25.37
N ASN A 27 -13.79 -23.16 25.36
CA ASN A 27 -13.89 -22.01 26.25
C ASN A 27 -15.05 -21.10 25.86
N LEU A 28 -15.50 -20.26 26.81
CA LEU A 28 -16.65 -19.36 26.61
C LEU A 28 -16.27 -17.97 26.06
N GLY A 29 -14.98 -17.71 25.84
CA GLY A 29 -14.49 -16.43 25.33
C GLY A 29 -14.38 -15.32 26.39
N THR A 30 -14.39 -15.67 27.68
CA THR A 30 -14.16 -14.69 28.75
C THR A 30 -12.66 -14.43 28.94
N TYR A 31 -12.28 -13.36 29.64
CA TYR A 31 -10.86 -13.07 29.93
C TYR A 31 -10.10 -14.28 30.53
N ASN A 32 -10.73 -15.00 31.47
CA ASN A 32 -10.11 -16.15 32.17
C ASN A 32 -10.33 -17.50 31.47
N SER A 33 -11.16 -17.51 30.44
CA SER A 33 -11.41 -18.69 29.60
C SER A 33 -11.56 -18.19 28.16
N PRO A 34 -10.45 -17.75 27.53
CA PRO A 34 -10.47 -17.15 26.21
C PRO A 34 -10.67 -18.22 25.14
N PHE A 35 -11.27 -17.84 24.02
CA PHE A 35 -11.31 -18.67 22.82
C PHE A 35 -9.89 -18.93 22.30
N LEU A 36 -9.73 -20.03 21.56
CA LEU A 36 -8.49 -20.34 20.86
C LEU A 36 -8.37 -19.59 19.53
N SER A 37 -9.51 -19.37 18.85
CA SER A 37 -9.53 -18.77 17.51
C SER A 37 -10.46 -17.58 17.42
N VAL A 38 -10.16 -16.65 16.52
CA VAL A 38 -11.00 -15.47 16.27
C VAL A 38 -12.33 -15.87 15.66
N GLN A 39 -12.36 -16.93 14.84
CA GLN A 39 -13.62 -17.44 14.31
C GLN A 39 -14.63 -17.83 15.41
N GLN A 40 -14.19 -18.35 16.56
CA GLN A 40 -15.12 -18.64 17.67
C GLN A 40 -15.82 -17.38 18.19
N ALA A 41 -15.09 -16.26 18.28
CA ALA A 41 -15.68 -14.97 18.64
C ALA A 41 -16.63 -14.50 17.53
N VAL A 42 -16.19 -14.56 16.26
CA VAL A 42 -17.02 -14.21 15.10
C VAL A 42 -18.34 -14.96 15.15
N ASP A 43 -18.37 -16.26 15.43
CA ASP A 43 -19.58 -17.07 15.37
C ASP A 43 -20.69 -16.61 16.32
N ILE A 44 -20.32 -15.98 17.45
CA ILE A 44 -21.29 -15.59 18.50
C ILE A 44 -21.50 -14.09 18.65
N MET A 45 -20.56 -13.26 18.18
CA MET A 45 -20.67 -11.82 18.33
C MET A 45 -21.88 -11.24 17.60
N GLU A 46 -22.49 -10.25 18.24
CA GLU A 46 -23.58 -9.43 17.73
C GLU A 46 -23.16 -7.93 17.71
N ALA A 47 -24.03 -7.08 17.17
CA ALA A 47 -23.78 -5.63 17.08
C ALA A 47 -23.39 -5.03 18.44
N GLY A 48 -22.23 -4.37 18.50
CA GLY A 48 -21.69 -3.72 19.69
C GLY A 48 -20.67 -4.55 20.46
N ASP A 49 -20.50 -5.83 20.13
CA ASP A 49 -19.53 -6.68 20.79
C ASP A 49 -18.09 -6.36 20.36
N ILE A 50 -17.13 -6.64 21.24
CA ILE A 50 -15.70 -6.43 21.02
C ILE A 50 -14.96 -7.75 21.22
N CYS A 51 -14.14 -8.14 20.25
CA CYS A 51 -13.18 -9.23 20.37
C CYS A 51 -11.79 -8.65 20.64
N TYR A 52 -11.30 -8.88 21.86
CA TYR A 52 -9.93 -8.61 22.27
C TYR A 52 -9.04 -9.82 21.99
N ILE A 53 -8.08 -9.63 21.09
CA ILE A 53 -7.13 -10.67 20.69
C ILE A 53 -5.84 -10.46 21.49
N ARG A 54 -5.42 -11.49 22.22
CA ARG A 54 -4.20 -11.48 23.04
C ARG A 54 -2.96 -11.68 22.16
N GLN A 55 -1.81 -11.22 22.64
CA GLN A 55 -0.53 -11.27 21.94
C GLN A 55 -0.23 -12.67 21.39
N GLY A 56 0.26 -12.71 20.15
CA GLY A 56 0.72 -13.93 19.52
C GLY A 56 0.60 -13.89 18.00
N VAL A 57 0.98 -15.02 17.40
CA VAL A 57 0.93 -15.23 15.95
C VAL A 57 -0.24 -16.14 15.59
N TYR A 58 -1.16 -15.62 14.78
CA TYR A 58 -2.40 -16.28 14.38
C TYR A 58 -2.38 -16.60 12.89
N HIS A 59 -2.64 -17.87 12.56
CA HIS A 59 -2.81 -18.33 11.18
C HIS A 59 -4.24 -18.83 11.04
N GLU A 60 -5.14 -17.96 10.57
CA GLU A 60 -6.57 -18.22 10.46
C GLU A 60 -7.13 -17.63 9.17
N ASN A 61 -8.12 -18.30 8.58
CA ASN A 61 -8.98 -17.72 7.54
C ASN A 61 -10.32 -17.36 8.19
N ILE A 62 -10.41 -16.13 8.71
CA ILE A 62 -11.59 -15.63 9.41
C ILE A 62 -12.63 -15.21 8.36
N SER A 63 -13.81 -15.81 8.45
CA SER A 63 -14.93 -15.50 7.56
C SER A 63 -16.07 -14.86 8.34
N ILE A 64 -16.44 -13.65 7.92
CA ILE A 64 -17.56 -12.89 8.48
C ILE A 64 -18.58 -12.70 7.35
N ASP A 65 -19.78 -13.23 7.52
CA ASP A 65 -20.87 -13.09 6.54
C ASP A 65 -22.19 -12.79 7.25
N ASN A 66 -22.91 -11.79 6.75
CA ASN A 66 -24.21 -11.34 7.30
C ASN A 66 -24.16 -10.98 8.79
N LYS A 67 -23.13 -10.22 9.21
CA LYS A 67 -22.97 -9.72 10.58
C LYS A 67 -22.86 -8.20 10.63
N ASP A 68 -24.00 -7.55 10.80
CA ASP A 68 -24.07 -6.09 10.86
C ASP A 68 -23.92 -5.55 12.29
N GLY A 69 -23.03 -4.57 12.44
CA GLY A 69 -23.09 -3.61 13.53
C GLY A 69 -24.07 -2.48 13.23
N ASN A 70 -23.94 -1.37 13.94
CA ASN A 70 -24.56 -0.09 13.59
C ASN A 70 -23.70 1.07 14.08
N GLU A 71 -24.04 2.29 13.68
CA GLU A 71 -23.28 3.52 13.99
C GLU A 71 -22.90 3.67 15.47
N SER A 72 -23.77 3.25 16.40
CA SER A 72 -23.49 3.32 17.84
C SER A 72 -22.90 2.04 18.43
N ASN A 73 -22.97 0.91 17.69
CA ASN A 73 -22.62 -0.42 18.16
C ASN A 73 -21.94 -1.21 17.00
N PRO A 74 -20.74 -0.82 16.57
CA PRO A 74 -19.97 -1.61 15.59
C PRO A 74 -19.53 -2.95 16.18
N ILE A 75 -19.18 -3.90 15.33
CA ILE A 75 -18.50 -5.15 15.73
C ILE A 75 -16.99 -4.90 15.60
N ILE A 76 -16.25 -5.03 16.69
CA ILE A 76 -14.83 -4.63 16.73
C ILE A 76 -13.93 -5.84 16.98
N PHE A 77 -12.91 -6.01 16.15
CA PHE A 77 -11.78 -6.90 16.37
C PHE A 77 -10.53 -6.08 16.65
N THR A 78 -9.92 -6.25 17.82
CA THR A 78 -8.75 -5.46 18.21
C THR A 78 -7.81 -6.21 19.14
N SER A 79 -6.54 -5.80 19.19
CA SER A 79 -5.63 -6.32 20.19
C SER A 79 -6.02 -5.91 21.62
N TYR A 80 -5.65 -6.73 22.60
CA TYR A 80 -5.87 -6.42 24.01
C TYR A 80 -4.81 -5.43 24.52
N ASN A 81 -5.22 -4.23 24.95
CA ASN A 81 -4.32 -3.18 25.43
C ASN A 81 -3.22 -2.83 24.39
N ASN A 82 -1.95 -3.04 24.74
CA ASN A 82 -0.78 -2.80 23.88
C ASN A 82 -0.13 -4.12 23.43
N GLU A 83 -0.83 -5.24 23.56
CA GLU A 83 -0.35 -6.55 23.11
C GLU A 83 -0.24 -6.57 21.57
N ARG A 84 0.83 -7.19 21.04
CA ARG A 84 1.05 -7.28 19.60
C ARG A 84 0.41 -8.54 19.01
N VAL A 85 -0.53 -8.36 18.09
CA VAL A 85 -1.24 -9.44 17.40
C VAL A 85 -0.83 -9.44 15.95
N VAL A 86 -0.26 -10.55 15.47
CA VAL A 86 0.10 -10.74 14.06
C VAL A 86 -0.76 -11.83 13.45
N PHE A 87 -1.44 -11.50 12.36
CA PHE A 87 -1.95 -12.51 11.43
C PHE A 87 -0.89 -12.86 10.41
N ASP A 88 -0.54 -14.14 10.34
CA ASP A 88 0.56 -14.64 9.51
C ASP A 88 0.01 -15.51 8.40
N GLY A 89 0.20 -15.10 7.15
CA GLY A 89 -0.17 -15.89 5.97
C GLY A 89 0.88 -16.90 5.52
N THR A 90 1.95 -17.05 6.28
CA THR A 90 3.07 -17.93 5.98
C THR A 90 3.13 -19.13 6.91
N VAL A 91 3.85 -20.16 6.48
CA VAL A 91 4.22 -21.30 7.32
C VAL A 91 5.73 -21.49 7.29
N LYS A 92 6.28 -21.95 8.41
CA LYS A 92 7.69 -22.28 8.50
C LYS A 92 7.99 -23.53 7.67
N ILE A 93 9.10 -23.52 6.95
CA ILE A 93 9.64 -24.68 6.26
C ILE A 93 10.60 -25.39 7.21
N GLU A 94 10.12 -26.45 7.86
CA GLU A 94 10.87 -27.20 8.87
C GLU A 94 11.70 -28.35 8.28
N ASN A 95 11.47 -28.68 7.02
CA ASN A 95 12.16 -29.74 6.31
C ASN A 95 13.67 -29.45 6.22
N GLU A 96 14.48 -30.52 6.29
CA GLU A 96 15.93 -30.39 6.15
C GLU A 96 16.28 -29.92 4.74
N TRP A 97 17.15 -28.91 4.67
CA TRP A 97 17.73 -28.43 3.43
C TRP A 97 19.00 -29.22 3.13
N ILE A 98 19.11 -29.74 1.91
CA ILE A 98 20.28 -30.47 1.45
C ILE A 98 21.00 -29.72 0.33
N PRO A 99 22.34 -29.81 0.22
CA PRO A 99 23.06 -29.18 -0.89
C PRO A 99 22.56 -29.70 -2.24
N TYR A 100 22.37 -28.79 -3.21
CA TYR A 100 22.00 -29.12 -4.59
C TYR A 100 23.15 -28.90 -5.55
N SER A 101 23.57 -27.64 -5.75
CA SER A 101 24.64 -27.26 -6.68
C SER A 101 25.21 -25.89 -6.31
N GLY A 102 26.54 -25.76 -6.25
CA GLY A 102 27.17 -24.50 -5.83
C GLY A 102 26.69 -24.08 -4.43
N ASN A 103 26.15 -22.87 -4.33
CA ASN A 103 25.56 -22.33 -3.10
C ASN A 103 24.04 -22.57 -3.00
N ILE A 104 23.45 -23.28 -3.97
CA ILE A 104 22.02 -23.59 -3.98
C ILE A 104 21.77 -24.83 -3.14
N TRP A 105 20.79 -24.72 -2.26
CA TRP A 105 20.25 -25.79 -1.45
C TRP A 105 18.84 -26.10 -1.89
N LYS A 106 18.34 -27.28 -1.52
CA LYS A 106 16.95 -27.65 -1.80
C LYS A 106 16.29 -28.37 -0.64
N THR A 107 14.97 -28.28 -0.60
CA THR A 107 14.12 -29.09 0.28
C THR A 107 12.80 -29.43 -0.42
N GLU A 108 12.04 -30.37 0.12
CA GLU A 108 10.73 -30.80 -0.39
C GLU A 108 9.65 -30.43 0.62
N ILE A 109 8.53 -29.88 0.14
CA ILE A 109 7.35 -29.50 0.94
C ILE A 109 6.09 -30.19 0.41
N ASP A 110 5.02 -30.19 1.19
CA ASP A 110 3.72 -30.83 0.84
C ASP A 110 2.57 -29.81 0.64
N PHE A 111 2.92 -28.54 0.48
CA PHE A 111 2.02 -27.43 0.19
C PHE A 111 2.63 -26.51 -0.88
N ASP A 112 1.80 -25.71 -1.55
CA ASP A 112 2.26 -24.75 -2.55
C ASP A 112 2.53 -23.39 -1.94
N ILE A 113 3.65 -22.77 -2.34
CA ILE A 113 4.03 -21.41 -1.93
C ILE A 113 4.22 -20.50 -3.13
N TRP A 114 3.96 -19.21 -2.96
CA TRP A 114 4.19 -18.21 -4.01
C TRP A 114 5.07 -17.02 -3.60
N GLN A 115 5.51 -17.00 -2.35
CA GLN A 115 6.46 -16.03 -1.82
C GLN A 115 7.30 -16.74 -0.76
N LEU A 116 8.60 -16.49 -0.72
CA LEU A 116 9.54 -17.12 0.21
C LEU A 116 10.22 -16.03 1.04
N PHE A 117 10.35 -16.29 2.34
CA PHE A 117 10.97 -15.38 3.29
C PHE A 117 12.13 -16.06 4.00
N VAL A 118 13.22 -15.33 4.17
CA VAL A 118 14.38 -15.71 4.99
C VAL A 118 14.51 -14.65 6.09
N ASP A 119 14.39 -15.08 7.34
CA ASP A 119 14.44 -14.20 8.52
C ASP A 119 13.50 -12.98 8.41
N ASN A 120 12.28 -13.25 7.90
CA ASN A 120 11.18 -12.31 7.68
C ASN A 120 11.35 -11.34 6.49
N GLU A 121 12.44 -11.44 5.73
CA GLU A 121 12.65 -10.66 4.50
C GLU A 121 12.35 -11.49 3.26
N GLU A 122 11.73 -10.85 2.25
CA GLU A 122 11.35 -11.51 1.00
C GLU A 122 12.57 -11.84 0.14
N MET A 123 12.62 -13.08 -0.36
CA MET A 123 13.60 -13.52 -1.35
C MET A 123 13.08 -13.31 -2.78
N VAL A 124 13.99 -12.95 -3.69
CA VAL A 124 13.66 -12.68 -5.10
C VAL A 124 13.32 -13.98 -5.81
N MET A 125 12.19 -14.05 -6.51
CA MET A 125 11.95 -15.16 -7.43
C MET A 125 13.06 -15.20 -8.47
N ALA A 126 13.70 -16.36 -8.64
CA ALA A 126 14.79 -16.57 -9.59
C ALA A 126 14.40 -16.01 -10.96
N ARG A 127 15.16 -15.01 -11.41
CA ARG A 127 14.77 -14.18 -12.54
C ARG A 127 15.93 -13.86 -13.47
N TRP A 128 15.58 -13.51 -14.71
CA TRP A 128 16.52 -12.93 -15.65
C TRP A 128 15.92 -11.67 -16.29
N PRO A 129 16.65 -10.55 -16.35
CA PRO A 129 17.94 -10.31 -15.71
C PRO A 129 17.84 -10.31 -14.18
N ASN A 130 18.97 -10.56 -13.52
CA ASN A 130 19.07 -10.60 -12.06
C ASN A 130 18.83 -9.22 -11.48
N ALA A 131 18.17 -9.18 -10.32
CA ALA A 131 17.95 -7.96 -9.55
C ALA A 131 17.75 -8.33 -8.07
N ASN A 132 17.88 -7.37 -7.17
CA ASN A 132 17.80 -7.57 -5.72
C ASN A 132 17.06 -6.42 -5.02
N PHE A 133 16.37 -6.75 -3.93
CA PHE A 133 15.68 -5.77 -3.07
C PHE A 133 16.67 -4.92 -2.24
N GLU A 134 17.74 -5.53 -1.74
CA GLU A 134 18.72 -4.93 -0.81
C GLU A 134 19.53 -3.81 -1.45
N ASP A 135 20.00 -3.99 -2.70
CA ASP A 135 20.78 -2.98 -3.43
C ASP A 135 19.92 -2.02 -4.27
N GLY A 136 18.60 -2.26 -4.30
CA GLY A 136 17.63 -1.46 -5.03
C GLY A 136 17.59 -1.69 -6.54
N SER A 137 18.38 -2.62 -7.09
CA SER A 137 18.40 -2.94 -8.53
C SER A 137 17.04 -3.45 -9.05
N ILE A 138 16.19 -3.98 -8.16
CA ILE A 138 14.80 -4.35 -8.50
C ILE A 138 13.96 -3.16 -9.02
N TRP A 139 14.34 -1.94 -8.64
CA TRP A 139 13.67 -0.69 -9.05
C TRP A 139 14.34 -0.02 -10.26
N ASP A 140 15.44 -0.59 -10.77
CA ASP A 140 16.20 -0.06 -11.90
C ASP A 140 15.82 -0.81 -13.18
N LYS A 141 14.78 -0.32 -13.84
CA LYS A 141 14.29 -0.88 -15.10
C LYS A 141 15.35 -0.85 -16.20
N GLU A 142 16.08 0.24 -16.33
CA GLU A 142 17.03 0.47 -17.44
C GLU A 142 18.16 -0.56 -17.48
N ASN A 143 18.63 -1.02 -16.31
CA ASN A 143 19.78 -1.93 -16.24
C ASN A 143 19.45 -3.36 -15.80
N ASN A 144 18.22 -3.63 -15.33
CA ASN A 144 17.85 -4.94 -14.78
C ASN A 144 16.55 -5.51 -15.38
N TRP A 145 16.04 -4.87 -16.44
CA TRP A 145 15.08 -5.46 -17.36
C TRP A 145 15.76 -5.63 -18.73
N ALA A 146 15.35 -6.64 -19.48
CA ALA A 146 15.72 -6.79 -20.88
C ALA A 146 14.84 -5.89 -21.77
N HIS A 147 15.38 -5.45 -22.90
CA HIS A 147 14.72 -4.50 -23.80
C HIS A 147 14.33 -5.17 -25.10
N GLY A 148 13.19 -4.78 -25.65
CA GLY A 148 12.72 -5.19 -26.96
C GLY A 148 13.13 -4.18 -28.03
N ILE A 149 13.52 -4.67 -29.21
CA ILE A 149 13.99 -3.82 -30.33
C ILE A 149 12.92 -2.88 -30.95
N ILE A 150 11.70 -2.84 -30.42
CA ILE A 150 10.57 -2.07 -30.98
C ILE A 150 10.86 -0.56 -30.99
N ASP A 151 11.65 -0.06 -30.03
CA ASP A 151 11.99 1.36 -29.94
C ASP A 151 12.94 1.80 -31.07
N SER A 152 13.71 0.84 -31.61
CA SER A 152 14.58 1.02 -32.77
C SER A 152 13.83 0.86 -34.11
N ASP A 153 12.79 0.02 -34.15
CA ASP A 153 11.91 -0.18 -35.32
C ASP A 153 10.49 -0.58 -34.88
N GLU A 154 9.52 0.34 -35.04
CA GLU A 154 8.11 0.13 -34.67
C GLU A 154 7.44 -1.06 -35.38
N ASN A 155 8.06 -1.59 -36.45
CA ASN A 155 7.58 -2.76 -37.21
C ASN A 155 8.41 -4.03 -36.95
N ALA A 156 9.33 -4.01 -35.98
CA ALA A 156 10.26 -5.13 -35.74
C ALA A 156 9.55 -6.47 -35.46
N TYR A 157 8.41 -6.41 -34.78
CA TYR A 157 7.55 -7.56 -34.49
C TYR A 157 6.12 -7.10 -34.18
N VAL A 158 5.23 -8.06 -33.98
CA VAL A 158 3.81 -7.82 -33.66
C VAL A 158 3.47 -8.33 -32.25
N ASN A 159 2.33 -7.90 -31.71
CA ASN A 159 1.78 -8.39 -30.46
C ASN A 159 1.78 -9.93 -30.41
N GLY A 160 2.29 -10.51 -29.32
CA GLY A 160 2.53 -11.94 -29.15
C GLY A 160 3.96 -12.41 -29.51
N THR A 161 4.83 -11.51 -29.96
CA THR A 161 6.26 -11.76 -30.17
C THR A 161 7.09 -10.73 -29.42
N MET A 162 8.26 -11.13 -28.94
CA MET A 162 9.29 -10.26 -28.40
C MET A 162 10.62 -10.60 -29.06
N ILE A 163 11.32 -9.58 -29.59
CA ILE A 163 12.68 -9.70 -30.09
C ILE A 163 13.56 -8.83 -29.20
N ASP A 164 14.48 -9.46 -28.50
CA ASP A 164 15.43 -8.85 -27.58
C ASP A 164 16.41 -7.93 -28.32
N GLU A 165 16.65 -6.74 -27.76
CA GLU A 165 17.70 -5.80 -28.08
C GLU A 165 18.79 -5.88 -26.99
N PRO A 166 19.90 -6.59 -27.24
CA PRO A 166 20.96 -6.75 -26.26
C PRO A 166 21.55 -5.41 -25.83
N HIS A 167 21.74 -5.23 -24.52
CA HIS A 167 22.40 -4.05 -23.95
C HIS A 167 23.20 -4.44 -22.71
N GLY A 168 24.33 -3.77 -22.48
CA GLY A 168 25.24 -4.12 -21.37
C GLY A 168 25.63 -5.61 -21.41
N ASN A 169 25.30 -6.32 -20.33
CA ASN A 169 25.47 -7.78 -20.22
C ASN A 169 24.17 -8.57 -20.42
N ILE A 170 23.05 -7.89 -20.70
CA ILE A 170 21.74 -8.48 -20.91
C ILE A 170 21.59 -8.80 -22.39
N SER A 171 21.51 -10.10 -22.70
CA SER A 171 21.33 -10.60 -24.06
C SER A 171 20.64 -11.95 -24.02
N LEU A 172 19.41 -12.01 -24.52
CA LEU A 172 18.63 -13.25 -24.51
C LEU A 172 19.30 -14.36 -25.34
N GLU A 173 19.96 -14.00 -26.44
CA GLU A 173 20.69 -14.96 -27.29
C GLU A 173 21.81 -15.69 -26.52
N ASN A 174 22.35 -15.07 -25.47
CA ASN A 174 23.43 -15.61 -24.65
C ASN A 174 22.95 -16.37 -23.41
N ILE A 175 21.64 -16.49 -23.18
CA ILE A 175 21.08 -17.10 -21.96
C ILE A 175 21.43 -18.60 -21.84
N GLY A 176 21.70 -19.27 -22.97
CA GLY A 176 22.28 -20.61 -22.99
C GLY A 176 21.32 -21.78 -22.73
N PHE A 177 20.03 -21.51 -22.51
CA PHE A 177 18.97 -22.52 -22.36
C PHE A 177 17.64 -22.08 -22.98
N ASP A 178 16.72 -23.03 -23.14
CA ASP A 178 15.36 -22.76 -23.63
C ASP A 178 14.54 -22.10 -22.51
N ILE A 179 13.94 -20.93 -22.74
CA ILE A 179 13.09 -20.23 -21.76
C ILE A 179 11.60 -20.59 -21.85
N SER A 180 11.17 -21.41 -22.81
CA SER A 180 9.75 -21.81 -22.95
C SER A 180 9.16 -22.42 -21.67
N GLY A 181 7.98 -21.97 -21.23
CA GLY A 181 7.32 -22.33 -19.97
C GLY A 181 7.68 -21.45 -18.76
N SER A 182 8.61 -20.49 -18.93
CA SER A 182 8.84 -19.41 -17.96
C SER A 182 7.68 -18.40 -17.97
N VAL A 183 7.66 -17.54 -16.95
CA VAL A 183 6.72 -16.40 -16.89
C VAL A 183 7.48 -15.14 -17.32
N ALA A 184 6.97 -14.46 -18.33
CA ALA A 184 7.45 -13.15 -18.75
C ALA A 184 6.58 -12.05 -18.13
N ILE A 185 7.24 -11.05 -17.56
CA ILE A 185 6.64 -9.79 -17.14
C ILE A 185 6.96 -8.80 -18.25
N LEU A 186 5.94 -8.35 -18.97
CA LEU A 186 6.05 -7.67 -20.26
C LEU A 186 5.49 -6.25 -20.18
N ASN A 187 6.36 -5.24 -20.10
CA ASN A 187 5.93 -3.85 -20.35
C ASN A 187 5.81 -3.68 -21.86
N VAL A 188 4.65 -4.00 -22.42
CA VAL A 188 4.37 -3.89 -23.87
C VAL A 188 3.25 -2.89 -24.18
N GLY A 189 2.74 -2.22 -23.15
CA GLY A 189 1.78 -1.13 -23.28
C GLY A 189 2.34 0.24 -22.93
N SER A 190 3.67 0.36 -22.76
CA SER A 190 4.40 1.55 -22.33
C SER A 190 4.09 1.97 -20.87
N PHE A 191 2.83 2.20 -20.53
CA PHE A 191 2.37 2.40 -19.16
C PHE A 191 1.63 1.18 -18.60
N GLU A 192 1.52 0.11 -19.40
CA GLU A 192 0.87 -1.15 -19.03
C GLU A 192 1.85 -2.31 -19.13
N THR A 193 1.97 -3.06 -18.04
CA THR A 193 2.78 -4.26 -17.94
C THR A 193 1.86 -5.47 -17.74
N TYR A 194 2.18 -6.59 -18.37
CA TYR A 194 1.35 -7.80 -18.35
C TYR A 194 2.19 -9.03 -18.05
N THR A 195 1.65 -9.99 -17.32
CA THR A 195 2.30 -11.31 -17.18
C THR A 195 1.81 -12.27 -18.26
N ARG A 196 2.72 -13.03 -18.87
CA ARG A 196 2.39 -14.09 -19.85
C ARG A 196 3.34 -15.27 -19.73
N GLU A 197 2.86 -16.46 -20.09
CA GLU A 197 3.76 -17.60 -20.29
C GLU A 197 4.55 -17.45 -21.60
N VAL A 198 5.83 -17.80 -21.57
CA VAL A 198 6.65 -17.90 -22.78
C VAL A 198 6.35 -19.21 -23.52
N LEU A 199 5.81 -19.13 -24.73
CA LEU A 199 5.35 -20.30 -25.50
C LEU A 199 6.47 -20.97 -26.32
N THR A 200 7.35 -20.16 -26.92
CA THR A 200 8.49 -20.65 -27.72
C THR A 200 9.68 -19.73 -27.54
N HIS A 201 10.89 -20.28 -27.71
CA HIS A 201 12.15 -19.53 -27.66
C HIS A 201 13.07 -19.95 -28.81
N ASN A 202 13.66 -18.97 -29.50
CA ASN A 202 14.67 -19.20 -30.52
C ASN A 202 15.63 -18.01 -30.64
N GLY A 203 16.89 -18.21 -30.23
CA GLY A 203 17.92 -17.16 -30.29
C GLY A 203 17.56 -15.99 -29.38
N ASN A 204 17.37 -14.81 -29.96
CA ASN A 204 16.96 -13.60 -29.24
C ASN A 204 15.45 -13.35 -29.29
N THR A 205 14.65 -14.33 -29.71
CA THR A 205 13.20 -14.16 -29.94
C THR A 205 12.40 -15.14 -29.12
N PHE A 206 11.30 -14.68 -28.53
CA PHE A 206 10.31 -15.54 -27.91
C PHE A 206 8.88 -15.10 -28.24
N THR A 207 7.91 -16.00 -28.02
CA THR A 207 6.49 -15.73 -28.28
C THR A 207 5.66 -15.91 -27.01
N TYR A 208 4.54 -15.20 -26.94
CA TYR A 208 3.59 -15.24 -25.83
C TYR A 208 2.15 -15.08 -26.35
N GLU A 209 1.15 -15.41 -25.54
CA GLU A 209 -0.25 -15.12 -25.87
C GLU A 209 -0.48 -13.60 -25.96
N PRO A 210 -0.95 -13.04 -27.10
CA PRO A 210 -1.11 -11.61 -27.28
C PRO A 210 -1.83 -10.91 -26.12
N VAL A 211 -1.39 -9.70 -25.79
CA VAL A 211 -2.14 -8.82 -24.87
C VAL A 211 -3.30 -8.18 -25.61
N ASP A 212 -4.22 -7.51 -24.88
CA ASP A 212 -5.31 -6.79 -25.53
C ASP A 212 -4.74 -5.73 -26.51
N GLU A 213 -5.26 -5.69 -27.74
CA GLU A 213 -4.84 -4.75 -28.78
C GLU A 213 -4.95 -3.29 -28.32
N SER A 214 -5.91 -2.97 -27.46
CA SER A 214 -6.06 -1.63 -26.90
C SER A 214 -4.96 -1.27 -25.90
N GLY A 215 -4.28 -2.26 -25.31
CA GLY A 215 -3.17 -2.10 -24.38
C GLY A 215 -1.79 -2.17 -25.03
N TRP A 216 -1.65 -2.82 -26.19
CA TRP A 216 -0.36 -2.94 -26.87
C TRP A 216 0.10 -1.64 -27.53
N ARG A 217 1.40 -1.34 -27.45
CA ARG A 217 2.03 -0.15 -28.08
C ARG A 217 3.20 -0.58 -28.96
N THR A 218 3.72 0.34 -29.76
CA THR A 218 4.92 0.13 -30.59
C THR A 218 6.12 0.91 -30.03
N LYS A 219 6.24 0.95 -28.70
CA LYS A 219 7.27 1.71 -27.98
C LYS A 219 7.43 1.24 -26.53
N HIS A 220 8.61 1.43 -25.98
CA HIS A 220 8.99 1.19 -24.57
C HIS A 220 8.74 -0.26 -24.16
N HIS A 221 9.23 -1.19 -24.97
CA HIS A 221 9.09 -2.61 -24.67
C HIS A 221 10.22 -3.11 -23.79
N ASP A 222 9.91 -3.42 -22.55
CA ASP A 222 10.85 -3.95 -21.58
C ASP A 222 10.27 -5.22 -20.94
N TYR A 223 11.13 -6.13 -20.49
CA TYR A 223 10.67 -7.36 -19.85
C TYR A 223 11.67 -7.96 -18.88
N PHE A 224 11.19 -8.83 -18.00
CA PHE A 224 12.03 -9.80 -17.31
C PHE A 224 11.31 -11.15 -17.23
N LEU A 225 12.06 -12.20 -16.92
CA LEU A 225 11.62 -13.58 -16.92
C LEU A 225 11.76 -14.17 -15.52
N GLU A 226 10.79 -14.97 -15.10
CA GLU A 226 10.77 -15.69 -13.82
C GLU A 226 10.38 -17.16 -14.05
N LYS A 227 10.34 -17.94 -12.98
CA LYS A 227 9.75 -19.30 -12.95
C LYS A 227 10.52 -20.32 -13.79
N LYS A 228 11.86 -20.29 -13.70
CA LYS A 228 12.73 -21.41 -14.06
C LYS A 228 13.88 -21.58 -13.08
N LEU A 229 14.26 -22.82 -12.81
CA LEU A 229 15.39 -23.14 -11.94
C LEU A 229 16.70 -22.63 -12.53
N GLU A 230 16.81 -22.59 -13.85
CA GLU A 230 18.00 -22.10 -14.56
C GLU A 230 18.26 -20.60 -14.38
N PHE A 231 17.25 -19.82 -13.96
CA PHE A 231 17.44 -18.42 -13.56
C PHE A 231 18.03 -18.27 -12.15
N LEU A 232 18.06 -19.34 -11.34
CA LEU A 232 18.58 -19.27 -9.98
C LEU A 232 20.11 -19.27 -10.01
N ASP A 233 20.69 -18.08 -10.11
CA ASP A 233 22.14 -17.90 -10.25
C ASP A 233 22.72 -16.71 -9.46
N SER A 234 21.88 -16.01 -8.69
CA SER A 234 22.27 -14.94 -7.78
C SER A 234 21.93 -15.26 -6.33
N GLU A 235 22.67 -14.64 -5.41
CA GLU A 235 22.38 -14.66 -3.99
C GLU A 235 21.04 -13.99 -3.67
N GLY A 236 20.25 -14.59 -2.78
CA GLY A 236 18.92 -14.12 -2.39
C GLY A 236 17.79 -14.59 -3.31
N GLU A 237 18.09 -15.38 -4.34
CA GLU A 237 17.09 -15.92 -5.25
C GLU A 237 16.54 -17.29 -4.80
N TRP A 238 15.30 -17.58 -5.21
CA TRP A 238 14.65 -18.87 -4.98
C TRP A 238 13.77 -19.33 -6.14
N PHE A 239 13.52 -20.64 -6.21
CA PHE A 239 12.62 -21.24 -7.19
C PHE A 239 11.82 -22.38 -6.55
N TYR A 240 10.54 -22.50 -6.88
CA TYR A 240 9.70 -23.62 -6.48
C TYR A 240 9.22 -24.40 -7.70
N ASP A 241 9.62 -25.68 -7.76
CA ASP A 241 9.13 -26.62 -8.76
C ASP A 241 7.89 -27.34 -8.25
N ILE A 242 6.73 -26.90 -8.72
CA ILE A 242 5.42 -27.46 -8.37
C ILE A 242 5.34 -28.96 -8.70
N ASN A 243 6.01 -29.42 -9.77
CA ASN A 243 5.90 -30.81 -10.21
C ASN A 243 6.63 -31.79 -9.29
N SER A 244 7.72 -31.33 -8.66
CA SER A 244 8.52 -32.13 -7.73
C SER A 244 8.35 -31.68 -6.27
N SER A 245 7.50 -30.68 -6.03
CA SER A 245 7.29 -30.02 -4.73
C SER A 245 8.60 -29.61 -4.05
N SER A 246 9.59 -29.22 -4.85
CA SER A 246 10.94 -28.88 -4.39
C SER A 246 11.16 -27.38 -4.41
N ILE A 247 11.65 -26.83 -3.30
CA ILE A 247 12.16 -25.45 -3.24
C ILE A 247 13.68 -25.48 -3.40
N TYR A 248 14.20 -24.54 -4.18
CA TYR A 248 15.61 -24.26 -4.36
C TYR A 248 15.90 -22.84 -3.88
N LEU A 249 16.98 -22.67 -3.13
CA LEU A 249 17.34 -21.38 -2.52
C LEU A 249 18.85 -21.18 -2.56
N TRP A 250 19.28 -20.01 -3.03
CA TRP A 250 20.60 -19.47 -2.72
C TRP A 250 20.47 -18.47 -1.57
N ALA A 251 20.74 -18.93 -0.35
CA ALA A 251 20.54 -18.11 0.84
C ALA A 251 21.54 -16.92 0.92
N PRO A 252 21.10 -15.75 1.39
CA PRO A 252 21.97 -14.61 1.67
C PRO A 252 23.16 -14.96 2.59
N GLY A 253 24.31 -14.33 2.34
CA GLY A 253 25.58 -14.61 3.01
C GLY A 253 26.20 -15.99 2.68
N ASN A 254 25.66 -16.73 1.70
CA ASN A 254 26.00 -18.14 1.42
C ASN A 254 25.89 -19.05 2.67
N VAL A 255 24.99 -18.70 3.58
CA VAL A 255 24.82 -19.42 4.85
C VAL A 255 24.04 -20.72 4.63
N ASN A 256 24.20 -21.68 5.55
CA ASN A 256 23.44 -22.92 5.51
C ASN A 256 21.96 -22.63 5.85
N PRO A 257 21.00 -22.91 4.95
CA PRO A 257 19.58 -22.63 5.17
C PRO A 257 18.99 -23.31 6.41
N ASN A 258 19.57 -24.43 6.87
CA ASN A 258 19.13 -25.12 8.09
C ASN A 258 19.37 -24.31 9.38
N SER A 259 20.11 -23.19 9.29
CA SER A 259 20.32 -22.26 10.42
C SER A 259 19.41 -21.03 10.38
N LEU A 260 18.57 -20.90 9.35
CA LEU A 260 17.73 -19.73 9.10
C LEU A 260 16.27 -20.01 9.44
N ASN A 261 15.49 -18.94 9.66
CA ASN A 261 14.05 -19.04 9.72
C ASN A 261 13.46 -18.83 8.31
N ILE A 262 13.14 -19.93 7.63
CA ILE A 262 12.60 -19.89 6.27
C ILE A 262 11.09 -20.14 6.31
N ARG A 263 10.33 -19.28 5.65
CA ARG A 263 8.86 -19.34 5.62
C ARG A 263 8.34 -19.18 4.20
N GLY A 264 7.22 -19.81 3.90
CA GLY A 264 6.54 -19.66 2.61
C GLY A 264 5.12 -19.16 2.78
N LYS A 265 4.68 -18.21 1.94
CA LYS A 265 3.30 -17.72 1.91
C LYS A 265 2.36 -18.77 1.34
N ILE A 266 1.30 -19.08 2.08
CA ILE A 266 0.25 -20.05 1.71
C ILE A 266 -1.17 -19.45 1.79
N GLN A 267 -1.32 -18.22 2.27
CA GLN A 267 -2.61 -17.56 2.48
C GLN A 267 -2.62 -16.14 1.90
N SER A 268 -3.74 -15.77 1.28
CA SER A 268 -3.99 -14.39 0.84
C SER A 268 -4.71 -13.54 1.89
N TYR A 269 -5.83 -14.03 2.42
CA TYR A 269 -6.71 -13.27 3.33
C TYR A 269 -6.81 -13.92 4.70
N ALA A 270 -6.43 -13.18 5.74
CA ALA A 270 -6.71 -13.51 7.12
C ALA A 270 -8.14 -13.15 7.50
N PHE A 271 -8.69 -12.06 6.96
CA PHE A 271 -10.09 -11.66 7.11
C PHE A 271 -10.78 -11.57 5.75
N ASP A 272 -11.85 -12.33 5.55
CA ASP A 272 -12.78 -12.21 4.42
C ASP A 272 -14.17 -11.83 4.96
N ILE A 273 -14.55 -10.57 4.75
CA ILE A 273 -15.74 -9.95 5.33
C ILE A 273 -16.71 -9.61 4.21
N VAL A 274 -17.91 -10.18 4.29
CA VAL A 274 -18.92 -10.11 3.23
C VAL A 274 -20.27 -9.74 3.85
N ASN A 275 -21.05 -8.89 3.19
CA ASN A 275 -22.42 -8.53 3.62
C ASN A 275 -22.52 -8.11 5.10
N SER A 276 -21.55 -7.35 5.60
CA SER A 276 -21.41 -7.06 7.03
C SER A 276 -21.02 -5.61 7.24
N ASP A 277 -21.99 -4.77 7.58
CA ASP A 277 -21.79 -3.34 7.79
C ASP A 277 -21.25 -3.05 9.21
N TYR A 278 -20.54 -1.93 9.38
CA TYR A 278 -20.01 -1.49 10.68
C TYR A 278 -19.09 -2.52 11.37
N VAL A 279 -18.24 -3.20 10.59
CA VAL A 279 -17.19 -4.09 11.11
C VAL A 279 -15.86 -3.35 11.14
N GLU A 280 -15.13 -3.49 12.25
CA GLU A 280 -13.88 -2.79 12.46
C GLU A 280 -12.72 -3.72 12.80
N ILE A 281 -11.59 -3.53 12.12
CA ILE A 281 -10.30 -4.18 12.42
C ILE A 281 -9.35 -3.09 12.96
N ARG A 282 -8.86 -3.25 14.19
CA ARG A 282 -8.06 -2.20 14.85
C ARG A 282 -6.81 -2.75 15.55
N ASN A 283 -5.68 -2.04 15.47
CA ASN A 283 -4.46 -2.34 16.25
C ASN A 283 -3.90 -3.76 15.99
N ILE A 284 -3.95 -4.22 14.74
CA ILE A 284 -3.56 -5.58 14.33
C ILE A 284 -2.51 -5.49 13.23
N GLU A 285 -1.55 -6.40 13.25
CA GLU A 285 -0.51 -6.52 12.24
C GLU A 285 -0.74 -7.74 11.33
N PHE A 286 -0.30 -7.64 10.08
CA PHE A 286 -0.42 -8.67 9.06
C PHE A 286 0.96 -8.91 8.44
N PHE A 287 1.35 -10.18 8.34
CA PHE A 287 2.57 -10.61 7.66
C PHE A 287 2.23 -11.61 6.57
N GLY A 288 2.54 -11.28 5.31
CA GLY A 288 2.29 -12.19 4.19
C GLY A 288 0.81 -12.53 4.03
N THR A 289 -0.12 -11.66 4.42
CA THR A 289 -1.59 -11.82 4.31
C THR A 289 -2.28 -10.46 4.44
N THR A 290 -3.58 -10.40 4.14
CA THR A 290 -4.36 -9.14 4.18
C THR A 290 -5.84 -9.37 4.55
N PHE A 291 -6.67 -8.36 4.35
CA PHE A 291 -8.11 -8.37 4.54
C PHE A 291 -8.86 -8.10 3.22
N LYS A 292 -10.12 -8.52 3.18
CA LYS A 292 -11.06 -8.23 2.09
C LYS A 292 -12.43 -7.87 2.66
N PHE A 293 -13.02 -6.81 2.12
CA PHE A 293 -14.39 -6.38 2.40
C PHE A 293 -15.22 -6.37 1.09
N HIS A 294 -16.38 -7.01 1.13
CA HIS A 294 -17.34 -7.01 0.02
C HIS A 294 -18.75 -6.72 0.52
N ASN A 295 -19.38 -5.65 0.03
CA ASN A 295 -20.71 -5.22 0.48
C ASN A 295 -20.75 -4.99 2.01
N CYS A 296 -19.88 -4.11 2.51
CA CYS A 296 -19.65 -3.86 3.94
C CYS A 296 -19.52 -2.35 4.20
N ASP A 297 -20.63 -1.63 4.18
CA ASP A 297 -20.66 -0.18 4.36
C ASP A 297 -20.25 0.21 5.79
N TYR A 298 -19.72 1.42 5.96
CA TYR A 298 -19.33 2.00 7.27
C TYR A 298 -18.28 1.19 8.06
N SER A 299 -17.51 0.33 7.37
CA SER A 299 -16.46 -0.49 7.99
C SER A 299 -15.15 0.28 8.15
N LYS A 300 -14.32 -0.13 9.12
CA LYS A 300 -13.07 0.56 9.45
C LYS A 300 -11.86 -0.37 9.55
N VAL A 301 -10.72 0.09 9.04
CA VAL A 301 -9.39 -0.43 9.37
C VAL A 301 -8.59 0.69 10.02
N TYR A 302 -8.05 0.45 11.21
CA TYR A 302 -7.41 1.48 12.02
C TYR A 302 -6.15 1.00 12.71
N ASN A 303 -5.06 1.76 12.59
CA ASN A 303 -3.80 1.48 13.28
C ASN A 303 -3.27 0.06 12.99
N CYS A 304 -3.32 -0.37 11.74
CA CYS A 304 -2.85 -1.67 11.31
C CYS A 304 -1.51 -1.56 10.56
N ASN A 305 -0.67 -2.59 10.69
CA ASN A 305 0.58 -2.70 9.95
C ASN A 305 0.51 -3.90 9.01
N LEU A 306 0.55 -3.66 7.71
CA LEU A 306 0.50 -4.68 6.67
C LEU A 306 1.86 -4.78 5.99
N VAL A 307 2.52 -5.92 6.18
CA VAL A 307 3.84 -6.23 5.60
C VAL A 307 3.68 -7.42 4.66
N TYR A 308 4.08 -7.24 3.40
CA TYR A 308 3.86 -8.21 2.32
C TYR A 308 2.37 -8.61 2.11
N PRO A 309 1.41 -7.66 2.09
CA PRO A 309 -0.01 -7.99 2.09
C PRO A 309 -0.50 -8.65 0.79
N SER A 310 0.09 -8.30 -0.35
CA SER A 310 -0.23 -8.85 -1.68
C SER A 310 1.02 -9.32 -2.38
N CYS A 311 0.89 -10.43 -3.11
CA CYS A 311 1.91 -10.98 -4.00
C CYS A 311 1.23 -11.82 -5.08
N TYR A 312 1.69 -11.69 -6.33
CA TYR A 312 1.19 -12.51 -7.42
C TYR A 312 1.60 -13.96 -7.26
N LYS A 313 0.76 -14.87 -7.75
CA LYS A 313 1.04 -16.31 -7.75
C LYS A 313 1.88 -16.74 -8.96
N ARG A 314 2.86 -15.91 -9.38
CA ARG A 314 3.68 -16.12 -10.59
C ARG A 314 4.56 -17.36 -10.49
N MET A 315 5.14 -17.64 -9.32
CA MET A 315 5.88 -18.89 -9.09
C MET A 315 5.00 -20.14 -9.28
N LEU A 316 3.69 -20.02 -9.04
CA LEU A 316 2.70 -21.07 -9.32
C LEU A 316 2.26 -21.14 -10.79
N GLY A 317 2.77 -20.25 -11.64
CA GLY A 317 2.42 -20.16 -13.06
C GLY A 317 1.12 -19.44 -13.37
N ILE A 318 0.55 -18.73 -12.41
CA ILE A 318 -0.66 -17.92 -12.63
C ILE A 318 -0.24 -16.59 -13.25
N VAL A 319 -0.85 -16.26 -14.40
CA VAL A 319 -0.56 -15.07 -15.21
C VAL A 319 -1.84 -14.41 -15.71
N GLY A 320 -1.78 -13.13 -16.08
CA GLY A 320 -2.87 -12.35 -16.65
C GLY A 320 -4.01 -12.06 -15.68
N VAL A 321 -3.72 -12.00 -14.38
CA VAL A 321 -4.70 -11.72 -13.32
C VAL A 321 -4.10 -10.79 -12.28
N GLU A 322 -4.93 -9.91 -11.72
CA GLU A 322 -4.61 -9.13 -10.53
C GLU A 322 -4.30 -10.06 -9.34
N PRO A 323 -3.41 -9.66 -8.41
CA PRO A 323 -3.12 -10.43 -7.23
C PRO A 323 -4.24 -10.26 -6.20
N ASP A 324 -4.32 -11.19 -5.26
CA ASP A 324 -5.14 -10.98 -4.07
C ASP A 324 -4.56 -9.82 -3.25
N MET A 325 -5.38 -8.82 -2.91
CA MET A 325 -4.93 -7.56 -2.31
C MET A 325 -5.87 -7.02 -1.24
N SER A 326 -5.39 -6.05 -0.47
CA SER A 326 -6.23 -5.30 0.48
C SER A 326 -7.33 -4.57 -0.29
N ILE A 327 -8.60 -4.92 -0.07
CA ILE A 327 -9.67 -4.41 -0.95
C ILE A 327 -11.01 -4.20 -0.26
N PHE A 328 -11.69 -3.11 -0.64
CA PHE A 328 -13.11 -2.85 -0.37
C PHE A 328 -13.87 -2.82 -1.70
N THR A 329 -14.84 -3.71 -1.87
CA THR A 329 -15.72 -3.75 -3.05
C THR A 329 -17.17 -3.58 -2.65
N SER A 330 -17.96 -2.89 -3.48
CA SER A 330 -19.37 -2.61 -3.18
C SER A 330 -19.60 -2.00 -1.79
N SER A 331 -18.66 -1.20 -1.28
CA SER A 331 -18.66 -0.74 0.12
C SER A 331 -18.42 0.77 0.19
N SER A 332 -19.33 1.50 0.79
CA SER A 332 -19.35 2.96 0.90
C SER A 332 -19.18 3.42 2.34
N ASN A 333 -18.68 4.65 2.52
CA ASN A 333 -18.46 5.24 3.85
C ASN A 333 -17.44 4.47 4.70
N CYS A 334 -16.55 3.70 4.08
CA CYS A 334 -15.51 2.95 4.77
C CYS A 334 -14.27 3.82 5.01
N ILE A 335 -13.53 3.54 6.09
CA ILE A 335 -12.37 4.32 6.49
C ILE A 335 -11.17 3.40 6.72
N VAL A 336 -10.05 3.71 6.07
CA VAL A 336 -8.73 3.14 6.38
C VAL A 336 -7.87 4.27 6.93
N SER A 337 -7.38 4.11 8.16
CA SER A 337 -6.66 5.20 8.84
C SER A 337 -5.51 4.76 9.72
N ASN A 338 -4.51 5.63 9.87
CA ASN A 338 -3.35 5.41 10.75
C ASN A 338 -2.60 4.09 10.48
N SER A 339 -2.63 3.60 9.23
CA SER A 339 -2.15 2.25 8.90
C SER A 339 -0.97 2.29 7.94
N ALA A 340 -0.11 1.27 7.97
CA ALA A 340 1.01 1.12 7.05
C ALA A 340 0.79 -0.04 6.07
N PHE A 341 1.08 0.17 4.79
CA PHE A 341 1.13 -0.85 3.74
C PHE A 341 2.55 -0.88 3.17
N ARG A 342 3.24 -2.02 3.31
CA ARG A 342 4.68 -2.14 3.02
C ARG A 342 5.00 -3.39 2.22
N TYR A 343 5.91 -3.24 1.25
CA TYR A 343 6.49 -4.34 0.48
C TYR A 343 5.44 -5.17 -0.27
N THR A 344 4.64 -4.51 -1.07
CA THR A 344 3.57 -5.15 -1.83
C THR A 344 4.04 -5.48 -3.24
N ASP A 345 3.70 -6.66 -3.76
CA ASP A 345 3.72 -6.97 -5.19
C ASP A 345 2.25 -6.97 -5.68
N GLY A 346 1.88 -5.88 -6.38
CA GLY A 346 0.51 -5.46 -6.68
C GLY A 346 0.09 -4.11 -6.06
N SER A 347 -1.16 -3.69 -6.29
CA SER A 347 -1.76 -2.49 -5.67
C SER A 347 -1.67 -2.56 -4.14
N ALA A 348 -1.39 -1.42 -3.49
CA ALA A 348 -1.34 -1.38 -2.02
C ALA A 348 -2.72 -1.59 -1.39
N ILE A 349 -3.73 -0.88 -1.92
CA ILE A 349 -5.12 -0.97 -1.52
C ILE A 349 -6.04 -0.44 -2.61
N GLU A 350 -7.19 -1.09 -2.78
CA GLU A 350 -8.27 -0.60 -3.63
C GLU A 350 -9.59 -0.45 -2.87
N MET A 351 -10.32 0.64 -3.12
CA MET A 351 -11.64 0.90 -2.52
C MET A 351 -12.67 1.32 -3.57
N TYR A 352 -13.79 0.63 -3.67
CA TYR A 352 -14.83 0.89 -4.66
C TYR A 352 -16.16 1.27 -4.02
N SER A 353 -16.91 2.13 -4.72
CA SER A 353 -18.16 2.81 -4.31
C SER A 353 -17.92 4.25 -3.85
N ASN A 354 -18.65 4.80 -2.89
CA ASN A 354 -18.67 6.25 -2.67
C ASN A 354 -18.33 6.61 -1.22
N ASN A 355 -17.88 7.86 -1.02
CA ASN A 355 -17.64 8.45 0.30
C ASN A 355 -16.62 7.67 1.15
N ASN A 356 -15.68 6.95 0.52
CA ASN A 356 -14.64 6.22 1.24
C ASN A 356 -13.48 7.16 1.61
N THR A 357 -12.80 6.87 2.71
CA THR A 357 -11.67 7.68 3.20
C THR A 357 -10.42 6.81 3.43
N ILE A 358 -9.29 7.25 2.88
CA ILE A 358 -7.96 6.78 3.28
C ILE A 358 -7.23 7.98 3.89
N GLU A 359 -6.92 7.91 5.19
CA GLU A 359 -6.26 9.02 5.87
C GLU A 359 -5.13 8.65 6.81
N ASN A 360 -4.09 9.49 6.85
CA ASN A 360 -2.98 9.33 7.80
C ASN A 360 -2.28 7.97 7.68
N CYS A 361 -2.20 7.42 6.46
CA CYS A 361 -1.61 6.12 6.14
C CYS A 361 -0.22 6.27 5.48
N TYR A 362 0.61 5.25 5.67
CA TYR A 362 1.96 5.16 5.13
C TYR A 362 2.06 4.06 4.06
N PHE A 363 2.62 4.39 2.90
CA PHE A 363 2.80 3.47 1.78
C PHE A 363 4.27 3.46 1.36
N TYR A 364 4.89 2.28 1.34
CA TYR A 364 6.32 2.13 1.07
C TYR A 364 6.66 0.82 0.36
N HIS A 365 7.55 0.87 -0.64
CA HIS A 365 7.94 -0.28 -1.46
C HIS A 365 6.70 -0.95 -2.09
N ILE A 366 6.02 -0.23 -2.98
CA ILE A 366 4.82 -0.75 -3.62
C ILE A 366 5.05 -1.01 -5.10
N ASP A 367 4.88 -2.29 -5.40
CA ASP A 367 4.87 -3.00 -6.67
C ASP A 367 6.14 -2.91 -7.50
N TYR A 368 6.99 -3.92 -7.34
CA TYR A 368 8.19 -4.08 -8.15
C TYR A 368 7.94 -4.80 -9.50
N SER A 369 6.74 -5.38 -9.71
CA SER A 369 6.41 -6.07 -10.97
C SER A 369 5.57 -5.21 -11.89
N VAL A 370 4.75 -4.31 -11.32
CA VAL A 370 3.84 -3.37 -11.98
C VAL A 370 2.88 -4.01 -12.98
N ALA A 371 2.63 -5.31 -12.84
CA ALA A 371 2.03 -6.13 -13.88
C ALA A 371 0.54 -6.37 -13.64
N ASP A 372 -0.29 -6.36 -14.67
CA ASP A 372 -1.72 -6.71 -14.60
C ASP A 372 -2.51 -5.89 -13.55
N LEU A 373 -2.05 -4.71 -13.16
CA LEU A 373 -2.76 -3.81 -12.25
C LEU A 373 -4.04 -3.26 -12.89
N SER A 374 -4.98 -2.82 -12.05
CA SER A 374 -6.25 -2.28 -12.53
C SER A 374 -6.09 -0.91 -13.21
N SER A 375 -7.01 -0.59 -14.14
CA SER A 375 -7.14 0.73 -14.79
C SER A 375 -5.89 1.18 -15.58
N VAL A 376 -5.22 2.26 -15.15
CA VAL A 376 -4.01 2.81 -15.80
C VAL A 376 -2.77 2.39 -15.02
N MET A 377 -2.78 1.16 -14.50
CA MET A 377 -1.77 0.57 -13.62
C MET A 377 -1.54 1.41 -12.35
N THR A 378 -2.50 1.39 -11.43
CA THR A 378 -2.53 2.32 -10.29
C THR A 378 -2.06 1.71 -8.97
N THR A 379 -1.17 2.38 -8.23
CA THR A 379 -0.69 1.94 -6.89
C THR A 379 -1.79 1.94 -5.84
N VAL A 380 -2.55 3.03 -5.73
CA VAL A 380 -3.71 3.16 -4.84
C VAL A 380 -4.92 3.66 -5.64
N ARG A 381 -5.99 2.87 -5.63
CA ARG A 381 -7.20 3.18 -6.40
C ARG A 381 -8.43 3.31 -5.53
N MET A 382 -9.13 4.42 -5.64
CA MET A 382 -10.49 4.59 -5.13
C MET A 382 -11.44 4.86 -6.31
N GLY A 383 -12.40 3.96 -6.53
CA GLY A 383 -13.47 4.15 -7.52
C GLY A 383 -14.65 4.94 -6.95
N GLY A 384 -15.55 5.40 -7.83
CA GLY A 384 -16.78 6.13 -7.47
C GLY A 384 -16.58 7.60 -7.12
N SER A 385 -17.46 8.17 -6.27
CA SER A 385 -17.53 9.61 -6.02
C SER A 385 -17.34 10.02 -4.55
N ASN A 386 -16.88 11.26 -4.34
CA ASN A 386 -16.75 11.91 -3.03
C ASN A 386 -15.78 11.20 -2.07
N ASN A 387 -14.76 10.53 -2.61
CA ASN A 387 -13.76 9.89 -1.77
C ASN A 387 -12.78 10.92 -1.19
N ILE A 388 -12.14 10.57 -0.09
CA ILE A 388 -11.15 11.43 0.58
C ILE A 388 -9.84 10.65 0.71
N PHE A 389 -8.77 11.22 0.15
CA PHE A 389 -7.40 10.71 0.31
C PHE A 389 -6.55 11.82 0.94
N ARG A 390 -6.24 11.70 2.23
CA ARG A 390 -5.63 12.81 2.96
C ARG A 390 -4.56 12.45 3.98
N ARG A 391 -3.58 13.34 4.19
CA ARG A 391 -2.52 13.15 5.21
C ARG A 391 -1.72 11.86 5.05
N ASN A 392 -1.59 11.34 3.83
CA ASN A 392 -0.84 10.12 3.58
C ASN A 392 0.60 10.44 3.16
N THR A 393 1.52 9.55 3.50
CA THR A 393 2.91 9.57 3.01
C THR A 393 3.13 8.37 2.10
N MET A 394 3.59 8.60 0.87
CA MET A 394 3.78 7.59 -0.16
C MET A 394 5.15 7.76 -0.80
N HIS A 395 6.01 6.74 -0.76
CA HIS A 395 7.30 6.76 -1.45
C HIS A 395 7.78 5.36 -1.84
N LYS A 396 8.71 5.30 -2.80
CA LYS A 396 9.26 4.09 -3.41
C LYS A 396 8.21 3.18 -4.05
N MET A 397 7.69 3.61 -5.20
CA MET A 397 6.59 2.93 -5.91
C MET A 397 6.92 2.68 -7.38
N GLY A 398 6.55 1.53 -7.91
CA GLY A 398 6.90 1.15 -9.28
C GLY A 398 5.95 1.70 -10.34
N ALA A 399 4.65 1.71 -10.04
CA ALA A 399 3.61 1.96 -11.03
C ALA A 399 3.60 3.42 -11.53
N SER A 400 3.29 3.58 -12.81
CA SER A 400 3.27 4.89 -13.50
C SER A 400 2.24 5.85 -12.94
N SER A 401 1.08 5.34 -12.54
CA SER A 401 -0.01 6.10 -11.92
C SER A 401 -0.03 5.81 -10.42
N THR A 402 0.39 6.75 -9.58
CA THR A 402 0.45 6.49 -8.13
C THR A 402 -0.95 6.50 -7.50
N LEU A 403 -1.72 7.57 -7.74
CA LEU A 403 -3.01 7.78 -7.08
C LEU A 403 -4.13 8.10 -8.05
N ASN A 404 -5.26 7.39 -7.90
CA ASN A 404 -6.51 7.65 -8.61
C ASN A 404 -7.72 7.48 -7.67
N VAL A 405 -8.52 8.53 -7.42
CA VAL A 405 -9.52 8.52 -6.34
C VAL A 405 -10.98 8.73 -6.77
N GLY A 406 -11.29 8.67 -8.07
CA GLY A 406 -12.64 8.92 -8.57
C GLY A 406 -13.00 10.42 -8.62
N ASN A 407 -14.26 10.74 -8.91
CA ASN A 407 -14.73 12.12 -9.13
C ASN A 407 -15.32 12.78 -7.88
N ALA A 408 -15.38 14.12 -7.87
CA ALA A 408 -15.78 14.91 -6.71
C ALA A 408 -14.98 14.60 -5.43
N SER A 409 -13.83 13.94 -5.58
CA SER A 409 -12.98 13.49 -4.48
C SER A 409 -12.05 14.60 -3.99
N ILE A 410 -11.55 14.46 -2.77
CA ILE A 410 -10.58 15.37 -2.16
C ILE A 410 -9.25 14.62 -2.00
N ILE A 411 -8.19 15.18 -2.56
CA ILE A 411 -6.80 14.75 -2.36
C ILE A 411 -6.11 15.91 -1.64
N GLU A 412 -5.88 15.77 -0.33
CA GLU A 412 -5.29 16.85 0.46
C GLU A 412 -4.25 16.46 1.50
N LEU A 413 -3.26 17.33 1.72
CA LEU A 413 -2.27 17.15 2.77
C LEU A 413 -1.44 15.87 2.60
N ASN A 414 -1.26 15.37 1.39
CA ASN A 414 -0.43 14.19 1.12
C ASN A 414 1.00 14.59 0.74
N ASP A 415 1.96 13.76 1.18
CA ASP A 415 3.36 13.80 0.79
C ASP A 415 3.59 12.57 -0.10
N ILE A 416 3.81 12.80 -1.41
CA ILE A 416 3.95 11.75 -2.40
C ILE A 416 5.24 11.98 -3.19
N SER A 417 6.16 11.02 -3.13
CA SER A 417 7.45 11.09 -3.81
C SER A 417 7.93 9.75 -4.35
N ASP A 418 9.06 9.72 -5.07
CA ASP A 418 9.79 8.49 -5.44
C ASP A 418 8.88 7.40 -6.06
N SER A 419 8.18 7.75 -7.15
CA SER A 419 7.24 6.86 -7.86
C SER A 419 7.55 6.68 -9.34
N GLY A 420 7.09 5.57 -9.91
CA GLY A 420 6.89 5.39 -11.35
C GLY A 420 8.10 4.86 -12.11
N TYR A 421 9.06 4.24 -11.43
CA TYR A 421 10.33 3.81 -12.05
C TYR A 421 10.19 2.66 -13.05
N LEU A 422 9.10 1.88 -12.99
CA LEU A 422 8.98 0.62 -13.73
C LEU A 422 8.02 0.69 -14.93
N GLN A 423 7.44 1.86 -15.19
CA GLN A 423 6.59 2.14 -16.35
C GLN A 423 6.94 3.52 -16.94
N SER A 424 6.56 3.81 -18.19
CA SER A 424 7.04 5.02 -18.88
C SER A 424 6.20 6.28 -18.64
N ASP A 425 4.91 6.28 -18.99
CA ASP A 425 4.02 7.45 -18.82
C ASP A 425 3.60 7.63 -17.33
N GLY A 426 2.71 8.57 -17.01
CA GLY A 426 1.98 8.63 -15.73
C GLY A 426 2.26 9.85 -14.84
N ALA A 427 1.69 9.84 -13.63
CA ALA A 427 1.75 10.95 -12.67
C ALA A 427 1.53 10.47 -11.22
N LEU A 428 1.97 11.26 -10.24
CA LEU A 428 1.68 11.02 -8.83
C LEU A 428 0.17 11.10 -8.56
N VAL A 429 -0.49 12.14 -9.07
CA VAL A 429 -1.96 12.24 -9.09
C VAL A 429 -2.43 12.17 -10.54
N HIS A 430 -3.02 11.04 -10.93
CA HIS A 430 -3.42 10.80 -12.32
C HIS A 430 -4.94 10.65 -12.43
N CYS A 431 -5.59 11.63 -13.05
CA CYS A 431 -7.03 11.65 -13.25
C CYS A 431 -7.39 11.57 -14.75
N MET A 432 -7.95 10.45 -15.16
CA MET A 432 -8.62 10.27 -16.44
C MET A 432 -9.94 11.07 -16.47
N ILE A 433 -10.50 11.26 -17.67
CA ILE A 433 -11.69 12.08 -17.96
C ILE A 433 -12.79 11.95 -16.89
N ASN A 434 -13.19 10.73 -16.52
CA ASN A 434 -14.31 10.50 -15.61
C ASN A 434 -14.01 10.83 -14.14
N GLN A 435 -12.74 10.98 -13.75
CA GLN A 435 -12.34 11.32 -12.37
C GLN A 435 -12.20 12.83 -12.15
N GLN A 436 -12.10 13.62 -13.21
CA GLN A 436 -11.84 15.06 -13.11
C GLN A 436 -13.01 15.91 -12.59
N PRO A 437 -14.30 15.63 -12.90
CA PRO A 437 -15.38 16.51 -12.51
C PRO A 437 -15.44 16.74 -11.00
N ASN A 438 -15.31 18.00 -10.58
CA ASN A 438 -15.35 18.48 -9.20
C ASN A 438 -14.27 17.92 -8.26
N ILE A 439 -13.24 17.22 -8.77
CA ILE A 439 -12.13 16.77 -7.92
C ILE A 439 -11.36 17.97 -7.36
N GLN A 440 -10.89 17.85 -6.11
CA GLN A 440 -10.04 18.84 -5.44
C GLN A 440 -8.67 18.22 -5.17
N VAL A 441 -7.63 18.68 -5.87
CA VAL A 441 -6.24 18.33 -5.59
C VAL A 441 -5.57 19.52 -4.93
N ARG A 442 -5.35 19.47 -3.61
CA ARG A 442 -4.94 20.65 -2.84
C ARG A 442 -4.05 20.40 -1.63
N TYR A 443 -3.20 21.35 -1.28
CA TYR A 443 -2.36 21.28 -0.08
C TYR A 443 -1.46 20.03 -0.03
N ASN A 444 -0.99 19.54 -1.19
CA ASN A 444 -0.09 18.39 -1.26
C ASN A 444 1.34 18.82 -1.55
N TRP A 445 2.30 18.00 -1.10
CA TRP A 445 3.66 17.99 -1.61
C TRP A 445 3.82 16.83 -2.57
N LEU A 446 4.20 17.13 -3.81
CA LEU A 446 4.38 16.14 -4.87
C LEU A 446 5.78 16.33 -5.46
N HIS A 447 6.69 15.39 -5.23
CA HIS A 447 8.09 15.66 -5.51
C HIS A 447 8.95 14.43 -5.83
N ASP A 448 10.20 14.69 -6.23
CA ASP A 448 11.27 13.69 -6.41
C ASP A 448 10.82 12.45 -7.19
N THR A 449 10.30 12.66 -8.41
CA THR A 449 9.85 11.57 -9.28
C THR A 449 10.17 11.83 -10.75
N ILE A 450 10.35 10.77 -11.52
CA ILE A 450 10.48 10.86 -12.98
C ILE A 450 9.13 11.05 -13.70
N LYS A 451 8.03 11.22 -12.97
CA LYS A 451 6.66 11.40 -13.49
C LYS A 451 6.16 12.83 -13.34
N TYR A 452 4.96 13.10 -13.85
CA TYR A 452 4.29 14.37 -13.56
C TYR A 452 3.78 14.41 -12.11
N GLY A 453 3.65 15.60 -11.53
CA GLY A 453 3.01 15.76 -10.22
C GLY A 453 1.51 15.49 -10.30
N VAL A 454 0.79 16.36 -11.00
CA VAL A 454 -0.65 16.21 -11.25
C VAL A 454 -0.92 16.12 -12.75
N ARG A 455 -1.74 15.17 -13.18
CA ARG A 455 -2.16 15.03 -14.58
C ARG A 455 -3.66 14.81 -14.71
N PHE A 456 -4.32 15.75 -15.38
CA PHE A 456 -5.66 15.55 -15.93
C PHE A 456 -5.52 15.10 -17.38
N ASP A 457 -5.85 13.84 -17.62
CA ASP A 457 -5.61 13.16 -18.88
C ASP A 457 -6.88 12.90 -19.71
N GLY A 458 -6.68 12.70 -21.00
CA GLY A 458 -7.72 12.54 -22.02
C GLY A 458 -7.32 13.22 -23.33
N GLU A 459 -8.21 13.15 -24.32
CA GLU A 459 -8.06 13.87 -25.61
C GLU A 459 -8.93 15.13 -25.64
N GLY A 460 -8.92 15.84 -24.50
CA GLY A 460 -9.60 17.11 -24.33
C GLY A 460 -11.01 17.02 -23.73
N ASP A 461 -11.56 15.84 -23.48
CA ASP A 461 -12.96 15.69 -23.01
C ASP A 461 -13.16 15.86 -21.49
N GLY A 462 -12.05 15.99 -20.76
CA GLY A 462 -12.03 16.27 -19.32
C GLY A 462 -12.68 17.61 -18.96
N TYR A 463 -13.22 17.75 -17.74
CA TYR A 463 -13.77 19.04 -17.31
C TYR A 463 -13.87 19.24 -15.79
N GLY A 464 -13.88 20.51 -15.37
CA GLY A 464 -14.44 20.94 -14.07
C GLY A 464 -13.67 20.50 -12.82
N GLY A 465 -12.42 20.08 -12.96
CA GLY A 465 -11.53 19.74 -11.85
C GLY A 465 -10.78 20.94 -11.28
N TYR A 466 -10.29 20.81 -10.04
CA TYR A 466 -9.60 21.85 -9.29
C TYR A 466 -8.22 21.36 -8.86
N VAL A 467 -7.18 22.15 -9.14
CA VAL A 467 -5.80 21.90 -8.69
C VAL A 467 -5.28 23.17 -8.08
N HIS A 468 -5.12 23.21 -6.75
CA HIS A 468 -4.77 24.45 -6.07
C HIS A 468 -3.99 24.27 -4.78
N HIS A 469 -3.13 25.23 -4.45
CA HIS A 469 -2.36 25.21 -3.19
C HIS A 469 -1.48 23.97 -3.02
N ASN A 470 -0.98 23.40 -4.13
CA ASN A 470 0.03 22.33 -4.06
C ASN A 470 1.43 22.93 -4.19
N VAL A 471 2.41 22.29 -3.56
CA VAL A 471 3.84 22.51 -3.84
C VAL A 471 4.38 21.31 -4.61
N ILE A 472 5.00 21.58 -5.76
CA ILE A 472 5.44 20.54 -6.69
C ILE A 472 6.85 20.84 -7.19
N TRP A 473 7.81 19.96 -6.90
CA TRP A 473 9.22 20.18 -7.28
C TRP A 473 9.96 18.90 -7.60
N ASN A 474 11.05 19.01 -8.38
CA ASN A 474 11.87 17.87 -8.80
C ASN A 474 11.05 16.72 -9.41
N VAL A 475 10.01 17.06 -10.18
CA VAL A 475 9.24 16.10 -10.98
C VAL A 475 9.51 16.29 -12.47
N GLN A 476 9.03 15.41 -13.36
CA GLN A 476 9.21 15.59 -14.81
C GLN A 476 8.55 16.87 -15.33
N GLY A 477 7.33 17.15 -14.85
CA GLY A 477 6.57 18.38 -15.05
C GLY A 477 5.51 18.50 -13.96
N GLY A 478 5.29 19.68 -13.41
CA GLY A 478 4.52 19.81 -12.17
C GLY A 478 3.04 19.47 -12.34
N ILE A 479 2.33 20.25 -13.15
CA ILE A 479 0.89 20.12 -13.41
C ILE A 479 0.67 20.01 -14.93
N MET A 480 -0.04 18.98 -15.39
CA MET A 480 -0.46 18.82 -16.78
C MET A 480 -1.98 18.74 -16.90
N ILE A 481 -2.58 19.73 -17.56
CA ILE A 481 -4.04 19.86 -17.69
C ILE A 481 -4.48 19.75 -19.14
N LYS A 482 -5.37 18.80 -19.39
CA LYS A 482 -6.16 18.66 -20.62
C LYS A 482 -7.64 18.66 -20.26
N GLY A 483 -8.48 19.27 -21.09
CA GLY A 483 -9.92 19.42 -20.82
C GLY A 483 -10.36 20.87 -20.66
N TYR A 484 -11.64 21.08 -20.32
CA TYR A 484 -12.33 22.38 -20.31
C TYR A 484 -12.72 22.84 -18.90
N ASN A 485 -12.82 24.16 -18.67
CA ASN A 485 -13.33 24.75 -17.43
C ASN A 485 -12.68 24.20 -16.15
N HIS A 486 -11.38 23.88 -16.20
CA HIS A 486 -10.63 23.52 -15.01
C HIS A 486 -10.24 24.78 -14.21
N ASN A 487 -9.97 24.61 -12.92
CA ASN A 487 -9.54 25.70 -12.04
C ASN A 487 -8.17 25.39 -11.46
N ILE A 488 -7.14 26.06 -11.96
CA ILE A 488 -5.73 25.83 -11.63
C ILE A 488 -5.21 27.09 -10.97
N TYR A 489 -5.13 27.11 -9.64
CA TYR A 489 -4.85 28.36 -8.94
C TYR A 489 -4.00 28.22 -7.68
N ASN A 490 -3.24 29.27 -7.36
CA ASN A 490 -2.46 29.32 -6.12
C ASN A 490 -1.54 28.09 -5.93
N ASN A 491 -0.95 27.53 -6.99
CA ASN A 491 0.06 26.47 -6.85
C ASN A 491 1.47 27.07 -6.87
N THR A 492 2.40 26.40 -6.19
CA THR A 492 3.84 26.70 -6.22
C THR A 492 4.56 25.55 -6.93
N ALA A 493 5.20 25.80 -8.07
CA ALA A 493 5.91 24.73 -8.79
C ALA A 493 7.27 25.18 -9.34
N PHE A 494 8.32 24.41 -9.11
CA PHE A 494 9.70 24.80 -9.47
C PHE A 494 10.63 23.60 -9.60
N ASP A 495 11.83 23.80 -10.14
CA ASP A 495 12.87 22.77 -10.29
C ASP A 495 12.40 21.44 -10.91
N ASN A 496 11.34 21.48 -11.72
CA ASN A 496 10.92 20.32 -12.48
C ASN A 496 11.82 20.16 -13.70
N GLY A 497 11.89 18.95 -14.24
CA GLY A 497 12.78 18.54 -15.33
C GLY A 497 12.52 19.27 -16.65
N ASP A 498 12.76 18.61 -17.78
CA ASP A 498 12.72 19.29 -19.08
C ASP A 498 11.33 19.79 -19.50
N LYS A 499 10.27 19.43 -18.76
CA LYS A 499 8.92 19.93 -19.02
C LYS A 499 8.63 21.21 -18.22
N ASN A 500 7.58 21.92 -18.64
CA ASN A 500 7.11 23.09 -17.92
C ASN A 500 6.50 22.69 -16.57
N ASP A 501 6.57 23.60 -15.59
CA ASP A 501 6.10 23.39 -14.21
C ASP A 501 4.57 23.35 -14.17
N ILE A 502 3.91 24.24 -14.92
CA ILE A 502 2.46 24.25 -15.10
C ILE A 502 2.17 24.28 -16.60
N ILE A 503 1.52 23.21 -17.07
CA ILE A 503 1.20 22.95 -18.47
C ILE A 503 -0.30 22.94 -18.66
N ILE A 504 -0.81 23.93 -19.38
CA ILE A 504 -2.21 23.98 -19.80
C ILE A 504 -2.27 23.67 -21.29
N MET A 505 -2.48 22.41 -21.65
CA MET A 505 -2.24 21.92 -23.01
C MET A 505 -3.09 22.63 -24.07
N ILE A 506 -2.42 23.17 -25.11
CA ILE A 506 -3.08 23.66 -26.34
C ILE A 506 -3.42 22.48 -27.25
N GLU A 507 -2.46 21.57 -27.42
CA GLU A 507 -2.60 20.38 -28.26
C GLU A 507 -3.36 19.28 -27.51
N GLN A 508 -4.13 18.46 -28.23
CA GLN A 508 -4.98 17.42 -27.64
C GLN A 508 -6.14 17.97 -26.77
N GLY A 509 -6.49 19.24 -26.98
CA GLY A 509 -7.79 19.82 -26.65
C GLY A 509 -7.80 20.88 -25.54
N GLY A 510 -8.67 21.88 -25.73
CA GLY A 510 -9.85 22.01 -24.89
C GLY A 510 -9.82 22.94 -23.69
N ASN A 511 -8.80 23.75 -23.45
CA ASN A 511 -8.77 24.60 -22.25
C ASN A 511 -9.68 25.85 -22.30
N ASP A 512 -10.77 25.82 -23.08
CA ASP A 512 -11.76 26.90 -23.08
C ASP A 512 -12.41 27.00 -21.69
N GLY A 513 -12.45 28.22 -21.17
CA GLY A 513 -12.98 28.51 -19.84
C GLY A 513 -12.12 28.03 -18.68
N THR A 514 -11.03 27.27 -18.92
CA THR A 514 -10.05 26.92 -17.88
C THR A 514 -9.45 28.21 -17.30
N ILE A 515 -9.38 28.30 -15.98
CA ILE A 515 -8.82 29.44 -15.26
C ILE A 515 -7.46 29.02 -14.71
N THR A 516 -6.42 29.78 -15.07
CA THR A 516 -5.08 29.69 -14.50
C THR A 516 -4.82 30.98 -13.73
N LEU A 517 -4.82 30.93 -12.39
CA LEU A 517 -4.90 32.12 -11.52
C LEU A 517 -3.91 32.08 -10.36
N ASN A 518 -3.20 33.17 -10.07
CA ASN A 518 -2.39 33.33 -8.85
C ASN A 518 -1.33 32.23 -8.62
N ASN A 519 -0.95 31.45 -9.63
CA ASN A 519 0.10 30.45 -9.50
C ASN A 519 1.48 31.12 -9.53
N ILE A 520 2.45 30.52 -8.86
CA ILE A 520 3.87 30.88 -8.95
C ILE A 520 4.65 29.68 -9.50
N ALA A 521 5.26 29.84 -10.67
CA ALA A 521 6.14 28.82 -11.21
C ALA A 521 7.22 29.38 -12.12
N ASN A 522 8.35 28.69 -12.22
CA ASN A 522 9.45 29.09 -13.09
C ASN A 522 9.07 28.98 -14.57
N LYS A 523 8.24 27.99 -14.92
CA LYS A 523 7.85 27.66 -16.30
C LYS A 523 6.33 27.41 -16.41
N ILE A 524 5.55 28.44 -16.76
CA ILE A 524 4.12 28.27 -17.09
C ILE A 524 3.92 28.47 -18.60
N ALA A 525 3.38 27.47 -19.29
CA ALA A 525 3.09 27.57 -20.73
C ALA A 525 2.00 26.61 -21.21
N GLY A 526 1.57 26.79 -22.46
CA GLY A 526 0.54 25.99 -23.11
C GLY A 526 1.00 24.66 -23.71
N HIS A 527 2.26 24.27 -23.51
CA HIS A 527 2.85 23.08 -24.09
C HIS A 527 3.80 22.41 -23.10
N ARG A 528 4.10 21.12 -23.33
CA ARG A 528 4.98 20.33 -22.44
C ARG A 528 6.38 20.93 -22.32
N THR A 529 6.87 21.53 -23.41
CA THR A 529 8.20 22.17 -23.51
C THR A 529 8.07 23.49 -24.26
N GLY A 530 9.07 24.36 -24.12
CA GLY A 530 9.08 25.68 -24.74
C GLY A 530 8.42 26.74 -23.86
N THR A 531 8.64 28.01 -24.21
CA THR A 531 8.30 29.15 -23.35
C THR A 531 6.88 29.64 -23.56
N TYR A 532 6.40 30.47 -22.63
CA TYR A 532 5.11 31.17 -22.73
C TYR A 532 4.96 31.98 -24.03
N GLU A 533 6.01 32.66 -24.50
CA GLU A 533 5.95 33.45 -25.74
C GLU A 533 5.71 32.58 -26.98
N SER A 534 6.29 31.38 -26.98
CA SER A 534 6.13 30.42 -28.08
C SER A 534 4.82 29.64 -28.00
N HIS A 535 4.37 29.35 -26.78
CA HIS A 535 3.19 28.54 -26.48
C HIS A 535 2.39 29.22 -25.35
N PRO A 536 1.64 30.29 -25.66
CA PRO A 536 0.90 31.02 -24.63
C PRO A 536 -0.17 30.13 -23.99
N VAL A 537 -0.40 30.33 -22.69
CA VAL A 537 -1.40 29.58 -21.92
C VAL A 537 -2.81 29.84 -22.49
N PRO A 538 -3.57 28.82 -22.91
CA PRO A 538 -4.95 28.97 -23.38
C PRO A 538 -5.93 29.21 -22.22
N GLY A 539 -7.17 29.58 -22.54
CA GLY A 539 -8.20 29.88 -21.55
C GLY A 539 -7.99 31.25 -20.87
N ASN A 540 -8.32 31.34 -19.58
CA ASN A 540 -8.17 32.55 -18.78
C ASN A 540 -6.87 32.50 -17.97
N TYR A 541 -5.81 33.11 -18.51
CA TYR A 541 -4.52 33.28 -17.83
C TYR A 541 -4.48 34.62 -17.09
N VAL A 542 -4.58 34.59 -15.75
CA VAL A 542 -4.81 35.79 -14.93
C VAL A 542 -3.87 35.82 -13.73
N ASN A 543 -3.11 36.90 -13.57
CA ASN A 543 -2.33 37.20 -12.36
C ASN A 543 -1.40 36.05 -11.87
N ASN A 544 -0.73 35.35 -12.78
CA ASN A 544 0.26 34.34 -12.41
C ASN A 544 1.65 34.96 -12.41
N TRP A 545 2.53 34.47 -11.53
CA TRP A 545 3.96 34.74 -11.62
C TRP A 545 4.61 33.64 -12.47
N ASN A 546 5.26 34.05 -13.55
CA ASN A 546 5.88 33.15 -14.52
C ASN A 546 7.35 33.51 -14.71
N GLY A 547 8.25 32.59 -14.34
CA GLY A 547 9.69 32.80 -14.47
C GLY A 547 10.16 33.12 -15.90
N TYR A 548 9.43 32.66 -16.93
CA TYR A 548 9.71 33.03 -18.33
C TYR A 548 9.58 34.55 -18.59
N GLU A 549 8.64 35.21 -17.93
CA GLU A 549 8.36 36.63 -18.16
C GLU A 549 9.26 37.55 -17.32
N THR A 550 9.74 37.05 -16.17
CA THR A 550 10.55 37.82 -15.22
C THR A 550 12.06 37.54 -15.33
N ASN A 551 12.45 36.37 -15.86
CA ASN A 551 13.80 35.80 -15.81
C ASN A 551 14.36 35.69 -14.38
N LEU A 552 13.48 35.43 -13.40
CA LEU A 552 13.83 35.19 -12.00
C LEU A 552 13.45 33.74 -11.63
N ASP A 553 14.02 33.26 -10.53
CA ASP A 553 13.69 31.94 -9.95
C ASP A 553 12.73 32.14 -8.77
N ILE A 554 11.68 31.33 -8.67
CA ILE A 554 10.72 31.43 -7.58
C ILE A 554 11.36 31.12 -6.23
N LYS A 555 12.42 30.30 -6.20
CA LYS A 555 13.15 30.00 -4.97
C LYS A 555 13.74 31.24 -4.29
N ASP A 556 14.01 32.30 -5.05
CA ASP A 556 14.49 33.58 -4.51
C ASP A 556 13.42 34.33 -3.67
N PHE A 557 12.15 33.89 -3.72
CA PHE A 557 11.03 34.47 -2.99
C PHE A 557 10.55 33.60 -1.82
N LEU A 558 11.11 32.39 -1.65
CA LEU A 558 10.72 31.43 -0.62
C LEU A 558 11.66 31.49 0.59
N VAL A 559 11.16 31.12 1.77
CA VAL A 559 11.90 31.18 3.04
C VAL A 559 13.09 30.22 3.05
N ASP A 560 12.85 28.92 2.85
CA ASP A 560 13.88 27.89 2.88
C ASP A 560 13.41 26.61 2.14
N PRO A 561 13.32 26.65 0.80
CA PRO A 561 12.79 25.53 0.02
C PRO A 561 13.65 24.27 0.12
N GLU A 562 14.93 24.38 0.47
CA GLU A 562 15.84 23.23 0.64
C GLU A 562 15.55 22.46 1.96
N ASN A 563 14.83 23.09 2.91
CA ASN A 563 14.39 22.46 4.16
C ASN A 563 12.84 22.41 4.26
N ASN A 564 12.16 22.38 3.10
CA ASN A 564 10.70 22.28 2.98
C ASN A 564 9.91 23.43 3.64
N ASP A 565 10.46 24.65 3.67
CA ASP A 565 9.72 25.86 4.04
C ASP A 565 9.42 26.69 2.78
N PHE A 566 8.25 26.44 2.20
CA PHE A 566 7.80 27.04 0.94
C PHE A 566 6.96 28.30 1.13
N ARG A 567 6.97 28.88 2.34
CA ARG A 567 6.31 30.17 2.59
C ARG A 567 7.07 31.29 1.89
N LEU A 568 6.39 32.39 1.62
CA LEU A 568 7.01 33.59 1.04
C LEU A 568 7.91 34.31 2.07
N LEU A 569 9.04 34.84 1.62
CA LEU A 569 9.88 35.75 2.40
C LEU A 569 9.10 37.01 2.80
N GLU A 570 9.36 37.58 3.97
CA GLU A 570 8.72 38.83 4.43
C GLU A 570 8.91 40.00 3.45
N SER A 571 10.02 40.02 2.69
CA SER A 571 10.30 41.01 1.67
C SER A 571 9.71 40.68 0.29
N SER A 572 8.99 39.58 0.15
CA SER A 572 8.49 39.10 -1.13
C SER A 572 7.43 40.03 -1.69
N SER A 573 7.57 40.39 -2.96
CA SER A 573 6.56 41.15 -3.69
C SER A 573 5.36 40.31 -4.11
N LEU A 574 5.29 39.04 -3.68
CA LEU A 574 4.22 38.12 -3.99
C LEU A 574 3.15 38.06 -2.89
N ILE A 575 3.44 38.70 -1.74
CA ILE A 575 2.50 38.89 -0.63
C ILE A 575 1.43 39.92 -1.03
N ASP A 576 0.17 39.69 -0.66
CA ASP A 576 -0.99 40.54 -0.94
C ASP A 576 -1.13 40.93 -2.43
N SER A 577 -0.62 40.08 -3.33
CA SER A 577 -0.48 40.37 -4.76
C SER A 577 -1.32 39.47 -5.67
N GLY A 578 -2.00 38.48 -5.08
CA GLY A 578 -3.05 37.69 -5.70
C GLY A 578 -4.32 38.51 -5.92
N ILE A 579 -5.24 37.98 -6.73
CA ILE A 579 -6.57 38.57 -6.93
C ILE A 579 -7.66 37.52 -6.80
N GLN A 580 -8.87 37.97 -6.49
CA GLN A 580 -10.08 37.17 -6.67
C GLN A 580 -10.56 37.28 -8.13
N TYR A 581 -10.95 36.17 -8.75
CA TYR A 581 -11.38 36.13 -10.14
C TYR A 581 -12.49 35.10 -10.37
N GLY A 582 -13.58 35.53 -11.01
CA GLY A 582 -14.75 34.68 -11.26
C GLY A 582 -15.41 34.19 -9.98
N ASP A 583 -15.77 32.91 -9.94
CA ASP A 583 -16.38 32.24 -8.79
C ASP A 583 -15.35 31.52 -7.90
N ILE A 584 -14.05 31.70 -8.15
CA ILE A 584 -12.98 31.10 -7.33
C ILE A 584 -12.90 31.86 -5.99
N SER A 585 -13.20 31.15 -4.91
CA SER A 585 -13.01 31.64 -3.53
C SER A 585 -11.72 31.09 -2.97
N VAL A 586 -10.83 31.99 -2.54
CA VAL A 586 -9.58 31.66 -1.84
C VAL A 586 -9.68 32.27 -0.44
N ASP A 587 -9.35 31.49 0.58
CA ASP A 587 -9.17 32.00 1.94
C ASP A 587 -7.77 32.61 2.05
N TYR A 588 -7.68 33.85 2.55
CA TYR A 588 -6.42 34.59 2.62
C TYR A 588 -6.31 35.42 3.88
N TYR A 589 -5.07 35.80 4.21
CA TYR A 589 -4.73 36.73 5.25
C TYR A 589 -4.26 38.05 4.61
N GLY A 590 -4.46 39.18 5.28
CA GLY A 590 -4.08 40.48 4.72
C GLY A 590 -5.16 41.15 3.86
N ALA A 591 -4.73 41.92 2.88
CA ALA A 591 -5.59 42.72 2.00
C ALA A 591 -6.07 41.94 0.77
N TYR A 592 -5.24 41.03 0.26
CA TYR A 592 -5.51 40.19 -0.90
C TYR A 592 -4.84 38.82 -0.71
N PRO A 593 -5.23 37.77 -1.47
CA PRO A 593 -4.49 36.52 -1.46
C PRO A 593 -3.02 36.72 -1.80
N ASP A 594 -2.16 35.88 -1.26
CA ASP A 594 -0.80 35.75 -1.74
C ASP A 594 -0.79 34.96 -3.06
N LEU A 595 0.28 35.12 -3.84
CA LEU A 595 0.52 34.24 -4.98
C LEU A 595 1.16 32.93 -4.50
N GLY A 596 0.74 31.81 -5.08
CA GLY A 596 1.25 30.49 -4.74
C GLY A 596 0.48 29.79 -3.63
N ALA A 597 1.08 28.73 -3.08
CA ALA A 597 0.41 27.73 -2.26
C ALA A 597 0.26 28.08 -0.77
N TYR A 598 1.10 28.99 -0.27
CA TYR A 598 1.09 29.40 1.13
C TYR A 598 0.79 30.90 1.24
N GLU A 599 -0.08 31.22 2.18
CA GLU A 599 -0.24 32.58 2.69
C GLU A 599 0.87 32.85 3.72
N HIS A 600 1.55 33.99 3.60
CA HIS A 600 2.67 34.39 4.45
C HIS A 600 2.30 34.42 5.93
N ASP A 601 1.13 35.00 6.23
CA ASP A 601 0.56 35.09 7.58
C ASP A 601 -0.38 33.92 7.92
N GLY A 602 -0.48 32.92 7.04
CA GLY A 602 -1.34 31.76 7.20
C GLY A 602 -0.69 30.57 7.91
N ASP A 603 -1.41 29.44 7.90
CA ASP A 603 -0.93 28.20 8.49
C ASP A 603 0.21 27.62 7.66
N ASN A 604 1.32 27.27 8.33
CA ASN A 604 2.36 26.42 7.74
C ASN A 604 1.93 24.96 7.79
N TRP A 605 1.06 24.56 6.87
CA TRP A 605 0.66 23.17 6.75
C TRP A 605 1.84 22.31 6.25
N ILE A 606 2.02 21.17 6.92
CA ILE A 606 2.97 20.11 6.54
C ILE A 606 2.13 18.87 6.22
N PRO A 607 2.22 18.34 5.00
CA PRO A 607 1.49 17.15 4.59
C PRO A 607 2.16 15.87 5.11
N GLY A 608 1.55 14.72 4.81
CA GLY A 608 2.03 13.41 5.22
C GLY A 608 1.48 12.94 6.57
N ILE A 609 1.98 11.79 7.01
CA ILE A 609 1.57 11.16 8.26
C ILE A 609 1.98 12.00 9.48
N THR A 610 1.16 11.92 10.53
CA THR A 610 1.35 12.66 11.79
C THR A 610 1.95 11.82 12.92
N TRP A 611 2.44 10.63 12.59
CA TRP A 611 2.95 9.63 13.50
C TRP A 611 4.24 9.00 12.91
N SER A 612 5.03 8.35 13.76
CA SER A 612 6.26 7.68 13.33
C SER A 612 6.00 6.18 13.15
N VAL A 613 6.26 5.69 11.93
CA VAL A 613 6.18 4.25 11.62
C VAL A 613 7.15 3.45 12.48
N GLU A 614 8.36 3.96 12.70
CA GLU A 614 9.38 3.32 13.53
C GLU A 614 8.96 3.28 15.01
N GLU A 615 8.43 4.38 15.55
CA GLU A 615 7.98 4.39 16.95
C GLU A 615 6.77 3.46 17.17
N GLN A 616 5.91 3.35 16.16
CA GLN A 616 4.67 2.58 16.25
C GLN A 616 4.87 1.08 15.96
N PHE A 617 5.72 0.73 14.98
CA PHE A 617 5.86 -0.64 14.45
C PHE A 617 7.31 -1.14 14.37
N GLY A 618 8.30 -0.33 14.73
CA GLY A 618 9.73 -0.67 14.64
C GLY A 618 10.33 -0.46 13.24
N THR A 619 11.66 -0.53 13.16
CA THR A 619 12.42 -0.44 11.90
C THR A 619 12.37 -1.74 11.10
N GLU A 620 12.34 -2.88 11.78
CA GLU A 620 12.30 -4.22 11.22
C GLU A 620 11.05 -4.96 11.70
N PHE A 621 10.51 -5.84 10.87
CA PHE A 621 9.38 -6.66 11.28
C PHE A 621 9.85 -7.86 12.09
N ILE A 622 9.42 -7.92 13.36
CA ILE A 622 9.71 -9.03 14.26
C ILE A 622 8.38 -9.60 14.75
N PHE A 623 8.20 -10.91 14.57
CA PHE A 623 7.07 -11.63 15.15
C PHE A 623 7.05 -11.50 16.68
N PRO A 624 5.90 -11.23 17.30
CA PRO A 624 5.79 -11.27 18.75
C PRO A 624 6.06 -12.70 19.23
N GLN A 625 6.68 -12.82 20.41
CA GLN A 625 6.68 -14.09 21.11
C GLN A 625 5.27 -14.35 21.63
N ASP A 626 4.78 -15.57 21.45
CA ASP A 626 3.53 -15.99 22.09
C ASP A 626 3.68 -15.80 23.60
N ILE A 627 2.61 -15.33 24.27
CA ILE A 627 2.60 -15.30 25.73
C ILE A 627 2.64 -16.75 26.20
N GLU A 628 3.80 -17.21 26.66
CA GLU A 628 3.89 -18.44 27.44
C GLU A 628 3.12 -18.22 28.74
N ILE A 629 1.92 -18.77 28.82
CA ILE A 629 1.20 -18.83 30.08
C ILE A 629 1.88 -19.87 30.96
N LEU A 630 2.67 -19.37 31.91
CA LEU A 630 3.29 -20.19 32.93
C LEU A 630 2.25 -20.46 34.04
N PHE A 631 1.66 -21.66 34.04
CA PHE A 631 0.74 -22.07 35.11
C PHE A 631 1.42 -21.94 36.47
N GLY A 632 0.83 -21.14 37.36
CA GLY A 632 1.37 -20.81 38.67
C GLY A 632 2.06 -19.45 38.75
N ASP A 633 2.32 -18.75 37.64
CA ASP A 633 2.81 -17.38 37.63
C ASP A 633 1.63 -16.40 37.66
N ILE A 634 1.16 -16.09 38.87
CA ILE A 634 -0.10 -15.39 39.09
C ILE A 634 0.06 -13.88 38.94
N ASN A 635 1.26 -13.36 39.19
CA ASN A 635 1.56 -11.93 39.02
C ASN A 635 2.12 -11.59 37.62
N LEU A 636 2.26 -12.59 36.74
CA LEU A 636 2.70 -12.48 35.34
C LEU A 636 4.10 -11.85 35.22
N ASP A 637 5.00 -12.14 36.17
CA ASP A 637 6.39 -11.68 36.14
C ASP A 637 7.37 -12.68 35.50
N ASN A 638 6.82 -13.78 34.95
CA ASN A 638 7.51 -14.94 34.38
C ASN A 638 8.34 -15.73 35.40
N ILE A 639 8.08 -15.57 36.71
CA ILE A 639 8.80 -16.27 37.79
C ILE A 639 7.81 -16.82 38.82
N ILE A 640 7.58 -18.15 38.80
CA ILE A 640 6.81 -18.82 39.85
C ILE A 640 7.58 -18.76 41.18
N ASN A 641 7.05 -18.00 42.14
CA ASN A 641 7.64 -17.80 43.45
C ASN A 641 6.59 -17.58 44.56
N VAL A 642 7.04 -17.21 45.75
CA VAL A 642 6.13 -17.07 46.92
C VAL A 642 5.11 -15.93 46.75
N VAL A 643 5.39 -14.95 45.90
CA VAL A 643 4.45 -13.87 45.57
C VAL A 643 3.20 -14.43 44.88
N ASP A 644 3.37 -15.45 44.05
CA ASP A 644 2.28 -16.14 43.36
C ASP A 644 1.38 -16.90 44.33
N ILE A 645 1.96 -17.55 45.33
CA ILE A 645 1.19 -18.19 46.42
C ILE A 645 0.32 -17.14 47.12
N VAL A 646 0.88 -15.97 47.42
CA VAL A 646 0.11 -14.89 48.08
C VAL A 646 -1.04 -14.44 47.18
N ALA A 647 -0.83 -14.38 45.87
CA ALA A 647 -1.87 -14.03 44.91
C ALA A 647 -2.97 -15.11 44.84
N VAL A 648 -2.63 -16.41 44.77
CA VAL A 648 -3.63 -17.51 44.85
C VAL A 648 -4.43 -17.45 46.15
N VAL A 649 -3.76 -17.21 47.29
CA VAL A 649 -4.46 -17.08 48.58
C VAL A 649 -5.45 -15.91 48.55
N ASN A 650 -5.07 -14.76 47.99
CA ASN A 650 -5.97 -13.62 47.85
C ASN A 650 -7.15 -13.93 46.91
N MET A 651 -6.92 -14.71 45.86
CA MET A 651 -7.96 -15.17 44.93
C MET A 651 -8.98 -16.06 45.64
N ILE A 652 -8.52 -17.06 46.39
CA ILE A 652 -9.39 -17.93 47.22
C ILE A 652 -10.20 -17.11 48.22
N LEU A 653 -9.57 -16.14 48.90
CA LEU A 653 -10.25 -15.29 49.89
C LEU A 653 -11.25 -14.33 49.26
N SER A 654 -11.09 -14.00 47.98
CA SER A 654 -11.92 -13.04 47.24
C SER A 654 -12.90 -13.71 46.29
N ASP A 655 -12.93 -15.05 46.24
CA ASP A 655 -13.74 -15.86 45.30
C ASP A 655 -13.49 -15.47 43.83
N ILE A 656 -12.22 -15.19 43.51
CA ILE A 656 -11.75 -14.85 42.16
C ILE A 656 -11.18 -16.12 41.53
N TYR A 657 -11.64 -16.46 40.33
CA TYR A 657 -11.11 -17.56 39.53
C TYR A 657 -10.18 -17.04 38.44
N GLU A 658 -9.01 -17.64 38.31
CA GLU A 658 -7.99 -17.41 37.29
C GLU A 658 -7.44 -18.75 36.82
N LEU A 659 -7.42 -18.99 35.51
CA LEU A 659 -7.02 -20.29 34.94
C LEU A 659 -5.59 -20.68 35.34
N ILE A 660 -4.69 -19.71 35.38
CA ILE A 660 -3.29 -19.90 35.72
C ILE A 660 -3.06 -20.28 37.18
N ALA A 661 -4.08 -20.09 38.03
CA ALA A 661 -4.08 -20.47 39.44
C ALA A 661 -4.80 -21.79 39.72
N ASP A 662 -5.52 -22.38 38.75
CA ASP A 662 -6.08 -23.73 38.85
C ASP A 662 -5.05 -24.73 38.30
N LEU A 663 -4.23 -25.26 39.18
CA LEU A 663 -3.09 -26.09 38.82
C LEU A 663 -3.45 -27.58 38.69
N ASN A 664 -4.67 -27.95 39.10
CA ASN A 664 -5.17 -29.32 39.00
C ASN A 664 -6.30 -29.49 37.96
N ASP A 665 -6.73 -28.41 37.31
CA ASP A 665 -7.76 -28.37 36.26
C ASP A 665 -9.12 -28.91 36.75
N ASP A 666 -9.47 -28.66 38.02
CA ASP A 666 -10.78 -29.02 38.60
C ASP A 666 -11.82 -27.90 38.55
N GLN A 667 -11.45 -26.75 37.97
CA GLN A 667 -12.24 -25.52 37.86
C GLN A 667 -12.54 -24.86 39.21
N ILE A 668 -11.76 -25.16 40.25
CA ILE A 668 -11.93 -24.62 41.60
C ILE A 668 -10.55 -24.25 42.18
N ILE A 669 -10.24 -22.95 42.24
CA ILE A 669 -9.05 -22.50 42.99
C ILE A 669 -9.28 -22.76 44.48
N ASN A 670 -8.47 -23.63 45.05
CA ASN A 670 -8.51 -24.00 46.44
C ASN A 670 -7.11 -24.33 46.99
N VAL A 671 -7.07 -24.94 48.18
CA VAL A 671 -5.79 -25.24 48.85
C VAL A 671 -4.96 -26.27 48.07
N LEU A 672 -5.58 -27.09 47.22
CA LEU A 672 -4.87 -28.06 46.38
C LEU A 672 -4.00 -27.37 45.34
N ASP A 673 -4.46 -26.26 44.76
CA ASP A 673 -3.67 -25.47 43.82
C ASP A 673 -2.49 -24.79 44.51
N ILE A 674 -2.69 -24.29 45.74
CA ILE A 674 -1.57 -23.78 46.55
C ILE A 674 -0.53 -24.87 46.78
N VAL A 675 -0.94 -26.12 47.06
CA VAL A 675 0.00 -27.23 47.28
C VAL A 675 0.81 -27.52 46.02
N GLN A 676 0.15 -27.58 44.86
CA GLN A 676 0.85 -27.79 43.59
C GLN A 676 1.79 -26.63 43.26
N LEU A 677 1.37 -25.39 43.54
CA LEU A 677 2.19 -24.21 43.34
C LEU A 677 3.45 -24.25 44.20
N VAL A 678 3.31 -24.65 45.46
CA VAL A 678 4.43 -24.88 46.38
C VAL A 678 5.34 -26.00 45.86
N ASP A 679 4.79 -27.09 45.35
CA ASP A 679 5.57 -28.20 44.79
C ASP A 679 6.40 -27.75 43.58
N ILE A 680 5.85 -26.88 42.72
CA ILE A 680 6.56 -26.26 41.58
C ILE A 680 7.70 -25.36 42.06
N ILE A 681 7.49 -24.55 43.11
CA ILE A 681 8.52 -23.65 43.66
C ILE A 681 9.68 -24.42 44.31
N LEU A 682 9.40 -25.61 44.84
CA LEU A 682 10.37 -26.44 45.55
C LEU A 682 11.13 -27.43 44.66
N SER A 683 10.66 -27.66 43.42
CA SER A 683 11.33 -28.49 42.41
C SER A 683 12.43 -27.73 41.70
#